data_AF-A0A2W1BGD7-F1
#
_entry.id   AF-A0A2W1BGD7-F1
#
_cell.length_a   1.000
_cell.length_b   1.000
_cell.length_c   1.000
_cell.angle_alpha   90.00
_cell.angle_beta   90.00
_cell.angle_gamma   90.00
#
_symmetry.space_group_name_H-M   'P 1'
#
loop_
_entity.id
_entity.type
_entity.pdbx_description
1 polymer ?
#
loop_
_entity_poly.entity_id
_entity_poly.type
_entity_poly.pdbx_seq_one_letter_code
_entity_poly.pdbx_strand_id
1 'polypeptide(L)'
;MISFDIFEWPKPAPASTAKQPTAAAPAASNDAASLNDQITKQGDLVRSLKAAKADKAKVDEAVKALLELKAKYKAATGQDWKPGAAPATKAAPTPSGDASSINAEITKQGDLVRSLKAAKADKAKVDEAVKALLDLKAKYKAATGQDWKPGASQAPAPAQTPAASNDAASLNDQITKQGDLVRSLKAAKADKAKVDEAVKALLDLKAKYKAATGQDWKPGASAPTPVPAQQQSQTDDNKQIAVLLTQIAAQGDKVRRIKAEKAEKSVVDVEVKNLLNLKAQYKAITGTDWTPSAAPVKVEPKEAKPAAMNGASAKATELGAQITKQGELVRELKGKKADKAVVDAEVKKLLELKAAYQAETGTAFAPPVQPRDPKPKEKKDKPKEAKKEVKKEQSPKPAKEESSSGVKKRWEFKQPQPFLRTREFLWQEGHTAFRLQEEAAEEVLQILDLYARVYEDLLAIPVIRGRKTEKEKFAGGDYTTTVEAYIPASGRAIQGATSHHLGQNFSKMFEIVYDDPDTQEKAYVYQNSWGITTRTIGVMVLVHGDDKGLVLPPRVAEIQAIVVPCGITASSSTEERNKLMDSCKELVKDLVAAGLRAEGDYRDNYSPGWKFNHWELKGVPIRVELGPKDMSRGEVVAVRRLTGDKTTLKRADAGKLLLDMLEKTHQEMLAKATKERDGRLSMVDKWEDFTDALERKHILLAPFCGEIPCEDNIKNDSARTDDDPTTEVKAPAMGAKSLCVPFQQPRALTASDKCIHPACTNKPKSITLFGRRPWKGSLKVRFDITLFGIGTSAFIELPQSGTKAVAAGWKQKERPNGPAGYANLAMWCPKNDYTVCVLIDDTDYIAGLQVALNTEQFSNNIYDWTAQGFTYWTTELDGSVKNYWTTQQYYVSTEFLQTDAAARIAARNPKLLLQDEAIYVSGFNGEPYKISTNVSDITSDESDFKKMACIPWMGQHYYYKMDENLGCGPGSMFPWFPLVDSDQLIGVGLLTFGKHAVPEGNRDWFETPNRAAVEAIVPHGPPCMYDQVDKVGVVTMHTYFIKHPYAVTCVF
;
A
#
# COMPACT_ATOMS: atom_id res chain seq x y z
N MET A 1 46.93 -28.79 -2.14
CA MET A 1 46.07 -28.53 -3.31
C MET A 1 44.99 -29.59 -3.32
N ILE A 2 43.73 -29.22 -3.55
CA ILE A 2 42.62 -30.15 -3.82
C ILE A 2 41.85 -29.55 -5.00
N SER A 3 41.54 -30.35 -6.01
CA SER A 3 40.81 -29.91 -7.20
C SER A 3 39.30 -29.92 -6.94
N PHE A 4 38.57 -29.02 -7.62
CA PHE A 4 37.11 -29.06 -7.73
C PHE A 4 36.74 -29.23 -9.19
N ASP A 5 36.16 -30.39 -9.53
CA ASP A 5 35.63 -30.63 -10.87
C ASP A 5 34.26 -29.97 -11.03
N ILE A 6 34.04 -29.32 -12.17
CA ILE A 6 32.83 -28.54 -12.47
C ILE A 6 31.82 -29.43 -13.21
N PHE A 7 30.59 -29.51 -12.72
CA PHE A 7 29.49 -30.24 -13.36
C PHE A 7 28.74 -29.36 -14.39
N GLU A 8 28.63 -29.84 -15.63
CA GLU A 8 27.87 -29.19 -16.70
C GLU A 8 26.36 -29.51 -16.67
N TRP A 9 25.56 -28.71 -17.39
CA TRP A 9 24.10 -28.83 -17.50
C TRP A 9 23.65 -29.18 -18.94
N PRO A 10 22.85 -30.25 -19.15
CA PRO A 10 22.44 -30.70 -20.49
C PRO A 10 21.25 -29.91 -21.06
N LYS A 11 21.28 -29.67 -22.39
CA LYS A 11 20.22 -28.98 -23.15
C LYS A 11 19.22 -29.98 -23.76
N PRO A 12 17.89 -29.69 -23.79
CA PRO A 12 16.89 -30.56 -24.43
C PRO A 12 16.75 -30.32 -25.95
N ALA A 13 16.31 -31.35 -26.68
CA ALA A 13 16.09 -31.37 -28.13
C ALA A 13 14.62 -31.72 -28.50
N PRO A 14 14.13 -31.42 -29.73
CA PRO A 14 12.70 -31.39 -30.04
C PRO A 14 12.12 -32.62 -30.79
N ALA A 15 10.80 -32.81 -30.68
CA ALA A 15 9.95 -33.64 -31.53
C ALA A 15 8.62 -32.88 -31.79
N SER A 16 7.99 -32.82 -32.97
CA SER A 16 7.70 -33.78 -34.06
C SER A 16 6.24 -34.33 -33.99
N THR A 17 5.65 -34.70 -35.15
CA THR A 17 4.19 -34.60 -35.40
C THR A 17 3.49 -35.92 -35.76
N ALA A 18 2.23 -36.12 -35.32
CA ALA A 18 1.31 -37.13 -35.86
C ALA A 18 -0.18 -36.73 -35.74
N LYS A 19 -1.08 -37.44 -36.44
CA LYS A 19 -2.51 -37.10 -36.69
C LYS A 19 -3.53 -37.76 -35.74
N GLN A 20 -4.74 -37.22 -35.71
CA GLN A 20 -5.97 -37.87 -35.18
C GLN A 20 -6.63 -38.83 -36.20
N PRO A 21 -7.51 -39.74 -35.72
CA PRO A 21 -8.67 -40.27 -36.45
C PRO A 21 -10.01 -39.61 -36.03
N THR A 22 -11.04 -39.80 -36.87
CA THR A 22 -12.46 -39.42 -36.77
C THR A 22 -13.32 -40.57 -36.18
N ALA A 23 -14.65 -40.48 -35.94
CA ALA A 23 -15.58 -39.41 -35.46
C ALA A 23 -17.00 -40.04 -35.32
N ALA A 24 -17.83 -39.64 -34.34
CA ALA A 24 -19.26 -40.00 -34.25
C ALA A 24 -20.06 -39.11 -33.25
N ALA A 25 -21.38 -38.99 -33.46
CA ALA A 25 -22.38 -38.31 -32.61
C ALA A 25 -23.82 -38.76 -33.07
N PRO A 26 -24.96 -38.35 -32.45
CA PRO A 26 -25.19 -37.51 -31.27
C PRO A 26 -26.24 -38.07 -30.25
N ALA A 27 -26.67 -37.21 -29.31
CA ALA A 27 -28.00 -37.11 -28.65
C ALA A 27 -28.15 -37.48 -27.15
N ALA A 28 -28.42 -36.46 -26.32
CA ALA A 28 -29.33 -36.43 -25.15
C ALA A 28 -29.23 -35.05 -24.47
N SER A 29 -30.34 -34.42 -24.05
CA SER A 29 -30.31 -33.06 -23.46
C SER A 29 -31.12 -32.86 -22.17
N ASN A 30 -31.66 -33.93 -21.57
CA ASN A 30 -32.53 -33.82 -20.39
C ASN A 30 -31.83 -34.10 -19.05
N ASP A 31 -30.76 -34.90 -19.03
CA ASP A 31 -30.11 -35.33 -17.78
C ASP A 31 -29.40 -34.18 -17.03
N ALA A 32 -28.92 -33.17 -17.76
CA ALA A 32 -28.16 -32.05 -17.21
C ALA A 32 -28.91 -31.28 -16.11
N ALA A 33 -30.20 -31.01 -16.32
CA ALA A 33 -31.03 -30.27 -15.36
C ALA A 33 -31.32 -31.11 -14.10
N SER A 34 -31.64 -32.40 -14.27
CA SER A 34 -31.86 -33.32 -13.14
C SER A 34 -30.60 -33.46 -12.28
N LEU A 35 -29.43 -33.57 -12.90
CA LEU A 35 -28.15 -33.65 -12.20
C LEU A 35 -27.80 -32.33 -11.48
N ASN A 36 -28.10 -31.16 -12.07
CA ASN A 36 -27.92 -29.86 -11.42
C ASN A 36 -28.67 -29.77 -10.08
N ASP A 37 -29.94 -30.18 -10.07
CA ASP A 37 -30.80 -30.06 -8.89
C ASP A 37 -30.39 -31.07 -7.81
N GLN A 38 -29.95 -32.27 -8.20
CA GLN A 38 -29.39 -33.27 -7.29
C GLN A 38 -28.09 -32.78 -6.64
N ILE A 39 -27.17 -32.19 -7.41
CA ILE A 39 -25.93 -31.60 -6.88
C ILE A 39 -26.23 -30.43 -5.93
N THR A 40 -27.22 -29.60 -6.25
CA THR A 40 -27.64 -28.48 -5.40
C THR A 40 -28.14 -28.99 -4.05
N LYS A 41 -29.13 -29.89 -4.05
CA LYS A 41 -29.71 -30.49 -2.83
C LYS A 41 -28.68 -31.22 -1.97
N GLN A 42 -27.79 -32.01 -2.58
CA GLN A 42 -26.71 -32.69 -1.86
C GLN A 42 -25.68 -31.69 -1.30
N GLY A 43 -25.46 -30.57 -2.00
CA GLY A 43 -24.61 -29.46 -1.56
C GLY A 43 -25.21 -28.64 -0.42
N ASP A 44 -26.55 -28.58 -0.30
CA ASP A 44 -27.25 -28.04 0.87
C ASP A 44 -27.17 -29.02 2.05
N LEU A 45 -27.35 -30.33 1.83
CA LEU A 45 -27.23 -31.36 2.87
C LEU A 45 -25.83 -31.39 3.52
N VAL A 46 -24.76 -31.29 2.72
CA VAL A 46 -23.39 -31.19 3.25
C VAL A 46 -23.20 -29.92 4.11
N ARG A 47 -23.90 -28.82 3.78
CA ARG A 47 -23.84 -27.58 4.57
C ARG A 47 -24.66 -27.68 5.86
N SER A 48 -25.86 -28.28 5.83
CA SER A 48 -26.68 -28.46 7.04
C SER A 48 -26.05 -29.44 8.03
N LEU A 49 -25.48 -30.56 7.56
CA LEU A 49 -24.76 -31.50 8.42
C LEU A 49 -23.53 -30.87 9.10
N LYS A 50 -22.78 -30.03 8.38
CA LYS A 50 -21.65 -29.28 8.95
C LYS A 50 -22.10 -28.20 9.95
N ALA A 51 -23.17 -27.46 9.65
CA ALA A 51 -23.74 -26.47 10.56
C ALA A 51 -24.30 -27.11 11.84
N ALA A 52 -24.89 -28.30 11.74
CA ALA A 52 -25.41 -29.08 12.85
C ALA A 52 -24.33 -29.84 13.65
N LYS A 53 -23.04 -29.72 13.29
CA LYS A 53 -21.91 -30.46 13.88
C LYS A 53 -22.10 -31.99 13.89
N ALA A 54 -22.71 -32.54 12.84
CA ALA A 54 -22.96 -33.98 12.71
C ALA A 54 -21.64 -34.80 12.62
N ASP A 55 -21.73 -36.10 12.91
CA ASP A 55 -20.57 -37.01 12.94
C ASP A 55 -19.74 -36.94 11.66
N LYS A 56 -18.42 -36.86 11.81
CA LYS A 56 -17.47 -36.69 10.70
C LYS A 56 -17.69 -37.73 9.58
N ALA A 57 -17.93 -38.99 9.93
CA ALA A 57 -18.20 -40.05 8.96
C ALA A 57 -19.41 -39.76 8.05
N LYS A 58 -20.52 -39.24 8.62
CA LYS A 58 -21.75 -38.88 7.88
C LYS A 58 -21.52 -37.65 6.99
N VAL A 59 -20.69 -36.72 7.44
CA VAL A 59 -20.27 -35.55 6.65
C VAL A 59 -19.39 -35.96 5.47
N ASP A 60 -18.41 -36.84 5.69
CA ASP A 60 -17.48 -37.31 4.65
C ASP A 60 -18.19 -38.20 3.62
N GLU A 61 -19.15 -39.04 4.05
CA GLU A 61 -20.05 -39.80 3.16
C GLU A 61 -20.91 -38.87 2.27
N ALA A 62 -21.57 -37.87 2.88
CA ALA A 62 -22.38 -36.90 2.13
C ALA A 62 -21.54 -36.07 1.13
N VAL A 63 -20.28 -35.77 1.46
CA VAL A 63 -19.29 -35.13 0.56
C VAL A 63 -18.88 -36.06 -0.58
N LYS A 64 -18.67 -37.36 -0.32
CA LYS A 64 -18.37 -38.33 -1.38
C LYS A 64 -19.48 -38.41 -2.43
N ALA A 65 -20.74 -38.53 -1.99
CA ALA A 65 -21.90 -38.52 -2.88
C ALA A 65 -22.03 -37.22 -3.70
N LEU A 66 -21.69 -36.06 -3.11
CA LEU A 66 -21.66 -34.78 -3.81
C LEU A 66 -20.60 -34.73 -4.93
N LEU A 67 -19.44 -35.34 -4.72
CA LEU A 67 -18.37 -35.42 -5.72
C LEU A 67 -18.75 -36.37 -6.87
N GLU A 68 -19.36 -37.52 -6.57
CA GLU A 68 -19.84 -38.46 -7.59
C GLU A 68 -20.95 -37.86 -8.48
N LEU A 69 -21.89 -37.11 -7.89
CA LEU A 69 -22.91 -36.39 -8.68
C LEU A 69 -22.29 -35.33 -9.60
N LYS A 70 -21.30 -34.57 -9.12
CA LYS A 70 -20.57 -33.58 -9.94
C LYS A 70 -19.77 -34.25 -11.08
N ALA A 71 -19.18 -35.42 -10.83
CA ALA A 71 -18.53 -36.20 -11.89
C ALA A 71 -19.52 -36.65 -12.97
N LYS A 72 -20.73 -37.10 -12.57
CA LYS A 72 -21.82 -37.46 -13.52
C LYS A 72 -22.30 -36.26 -14.34
N TYR A 73 -22.47 -35.08 -13.73
CA TYR A 73 -22.80 -33.85 -14.47
C TYR A 73 -21.71 -33.47 -15.47
N LYS A 74 -20.42 -33.58 -15.09
CA LYS A 74 -19.31 -33.33 -16.01
C LYS A 74 -19.28 -34.32 -17.18
N ALA A 75 -19.56 -35.59 -16.93
CA ALA A 75 -19.65 -36.60 -17.99
C ALA A 75 -20.82 -36.34 -18.95
N ALA A 76 -21.98 -35.90 -18.43
CA ALA A 76 -23.18 -35.64 -19.23
C ALA A 76 -23.16 -34.30 -20.00
N THR A 77 -22.46 -33.28 -19.50
CA THR A 77 -22.46 -31.91 -20.08
C THR A 77 -21.14 -31.49 -20.72
N GLY A 78 -20.05 -32.22 -20.45
CA GLY A 78 -18.68 -31.80 -20.76
C GLY A 78 -18.14 -30.66 -19.88
N GLN A 79 -18.92 -30.14 -18.92
CA GLN A 79 -18.57 -28.95 -18.12
C GLN A 79 -18.54 -29.23 -16.60
N ASP A 80 -17.59 -28.60 -15.91
CA ASP A 80 -17.56 -28.63 -14.44
C ASP A 80 -18.74 -27.86 -13.84
N TRP A 81 -19.52 -28.52 -12.98
CA TRP A 81 -20.72 -27.92 -12.37
C TRP A 81 -20.39 -26.67 -11.53
N LYS A 82 -21.13 -25.59 -11.78
CA LYS A 82 -21.05 -24.33 -11.03
C LYS A 82 -22.42 -23.99 -10.39
N PRO A 83 -22.46 -23.50 -9.13
CA PRO A 83 -23.71 -23.08 -8.50
C PRO A 83 -24.43 -21.99 -9.31
N GLY A 84 -25.74 -22.14 -9.50
CA GLY A 84 -26.61 -21.12 -10.11
C GLY A 84 -26.72 -21.11 -11.64
N ALA A 85 -26.08 -22.05 -12.35
CA ALA A 85 -26.14 -22.12 -13.81
C ALA A 85 -27.32 -23.00 -14.30
N ALA A 86 -28.42 -22.37 -14.71
CA ALA A 86 -29.54 -23.03 -15.40
C ALA A 86 -29.57 -22.66 -16.91
N PRO A 87 -29.85 -23.60 -17.84
CA PRO A 87 -29.97 -23.29 -19.27
C PRO A 87 -31.24 -22.48 -19.59
N ALA A 88 -31.15 -21.55 -20.56
CA ALA A 88 -32.26 -20.68 -20.92
C ALA A 88 -33.12 -21.22 -22.09
N THR A 89 -34.44 -21.03 -22.00
CA THR A 89 -35.43 -21.25 -23.08
C THR A 89 -36.20 -19.95 -23.39
N LYS A 90 -36.93 -19.91 -24.51
CA LYS A 90 -37.45 -18.67 -25.13
C LYS A 90 -38.94 -18.38 -24.90
N ALA A 91 -39.24 -17.08 -24.88
CA ALA A 91 -40.53 -16.43 -25.19
C ALA A 91 -41.68 -16.58 -24.16
N ALA A 92 -42.68 -15.69 -24.29
CA ALA A 92 -43.71 -15.41 -23.29
C ALA A 92 -45.13 -15.47 -23.88
N PRO A 93 -46.16 -15.52 -23.01
CA PRO A 93 -47.39 -14.75 -23.23
C PRO A 93 -47.91 -14.04 -21.96
N THR A 94 -48.94 -13.20 -22.13
CA THR A 94 -49.67 -12.46 -21.06
C THR A 94 -51.15 -12.85 -21.14
N PRO A 95 -51.82 -13.28 -20.05
CA PRO A 95 -52.74 -12.42 -19.27
C PRO A 95 -52.63 -12.76 -17.74
N SER A 96 -53.59 -12.65 -16.80
CA SER A 96 -55.00 -12.22 -16.76
C SER A 96 -55.43 -11.73 -15.35
N GLY A 97 -56.58 -11.03 -15.29
CA GLY A 97 -57.61 -11.13 -14.24
C GLY A 97 -57.20 -11.28 -12.77
N ASP A 98 -57.24 -12.53 -12.27
CA ASP A 98 -57.44 -12.87 -10.85
C ASP A 98 -56.26 -12.56 -9.91
N ALA A 99 -55.15 -12.07 -10.44
CA ALA A 99 -53.94 -11.79 -9.66
C ALA A 99 -54.14 -10.70 -8.59
N SER A 100 -55.03 -9.72 -8.81
CA SER A 100 -55.13 -8.52 -7.96
C SER A 100 -55.87 -8.75 -6.63
N SER A 101 -56.92 -9.58 -6.62
CA SER A 101 -57.65 -9.96 -5.40
C SER A 101 -56.78 -10.78 -4.46
N ILE A 102 -56.13 -11.83 -5.00
CA ILE A 102 -55.24 -12.71 -4.25
C ILE A 102 -54.04 -11.91 -3.66
N ASN A 103 -53.52 -10.91 -4.39
CA ASN A 103 -52.48 -10.00 -3.89
C ASN A 103 -52.91 -9.22 -2.63
N ALA A 104 -54.15 -8.71 -2.61
CA ALA A 104 -54.72 -8.01 -1.46
C ALA A 104 -54.92 -8.94 -0.25
N GLU A 105 -55.41 -10.16 -0.48
CA GLU A 105 -55.60 -11.17 0.58
C GLU A 105 -54.28 -11.63 1.20
N ILE A 106 -53.25 -11.90 0.38
CA ILE A 106 -51.90 -12.24 0.88
C ILE A 106 -51.32 -11.11 1.73
N THR A 107 -51.54 -9.85 1.33
CA THR A 107 -51.08 -8.69 2.10
C THR A 107 -51.77 -8.65 3.46
N LYS A 108 -53.10 -8.70 3.49
CA LYS A 108 -53.93 -8.66 4.71
C LYS A 108 -53.62 -9.82 5.67
N GLN A 109 -53.49 -11.04 5.16
CA GLN A 109 -53.11 -12.21 5.97
C GLN A 109 -51.65 -12.11 6.45
N GLY A 110 -50.77 -11.50 5.66
CA GLY A 110 -49.38 -11.23 6.02
C GLY A 110 -49.22 -10.17 7.11
N ASP A 111 -50.14 -9.22 7.20
CA ASP A 111 -50.24 -8.26 8.31
C ASP A 111 -50.78 -8.94 9.58
N LEU A 112 -51.80 -9.79 9.47
CA LEU A 112 -52.34 -10.57 10.59
C LEU A 112 -51.29 -11.50 11.23
N VAL A 113 -50.48 -12.18 10.43
CA VAL A 113 -49.36 -12.99 10.94
C VAL A 113 -48.33 -12.13 11.69
N ARG A 114 -48.10 -10.88 11.27
CA ARG A 114 -47.20 -9.95 11.97
C ARG A 114 -47.81 -9.42 13.26
N SER A 115 -49.09 -9.06 13.29
CA SER A 115 -49.75 -8.58 14.51
C SER A 115 -49.88 -9.68 15.57
N LEU A 116 -50.24 -10.91 15.19
CA LEU A 116 -50.30 -12.05 16.13
C LEU A 116 -48.93 -12.39 16.72
N LYS A 117 -47.84 -12.32 15.92
CA LYS A 117 -46.46 -12.51 16.41
C LYS A 117 -46.00 -11.37 17.33
N ALA A 118 -46.32 -10.12 16.99
CA ALA A 118 -46.02 -8.96 17.83
C ALA A 118 -46.78 -8.99 19.17
N ALA A 119 -48.03 -9.46 19.16
CA ALA A 119 -48.87 -9.62 20.34
C ALA A 119 -48.54 -10.86 21.20
N LYS A 120 -47.54 -11.68 20.80
CA LYS A 120 -47.18 -12.96 21.44
C LYS A 120 -48.37 -13.93 21.57
N ALA A 121 -49.25 -13.97 20.58
CA ALA A 121 -50.40 -14.87 20.56
C ALA A 121 -49.99 -16.36 20.51
N ASP A 122 -50.90 -17.26 20.92
CA ASP A 122 -50.63 -18.70 21.01
C ASP A 122 -50.03 -19.26 19.73
N LYS A 123 -48.97 -20.05 19.88
CA LYS A 123 -48.20 -20.59 18.74
C LYS A 123 -49.07 -21.32 17.72
N ALA A 124 -50.08 -22.09 18.15
CA ALA A 124 -51.01 -22.77 17.25
C ALA A 124 -51.77 -21.81 16.32
N LYS A 125 -52.29 -20.68 16.86
CA LYS A 125 -53.02 -19.66 16.08
C LYS A 125 -52.09 -18.91 15.12
N VAL A 126 -50.83 -18.70 15.53
CA VAL A 126 -49.78 -18.12 14.69
C VAL A 126 -49.42 -19.05 13.53
N ASP A 127 -49.23 -20.34 13.80
CA ASP A 127 -48.83 -21.34 12.80
C ASP A 127 -49.97 -21.65 11.81
N GLU A 128 -51.24 -21.64 12.27
CA GLU A 128 -52.44 -21.70 11.43
C GLU A 128 -52.54 -20.48 10.48
N ALA A 129 -52.37 -19.26 11.00
CA ALA A 129 -52.39 -18.05 10.19
C ALA A 129 -51.23 -18.00 9.16
N VAL A 130 -50.06 -18.55 9.52
CA VAL A 130 -48.91 -18.74 8.62
C VAL A 130 -49.22 -19.76 7.52
N LYS A 131 -49.90 -20.87 7.83
CA LYS A 131 -50.30 -21.87 6.83
C LYS A 131 -51.23 -21.27 5.79
N ALA A 132 -52.28 -20.56 6.21
CA ALA A 132 -53.20 -19.86 5.31
C ALA A 132 -52.48 -18.82 4.41
N LEU A 133 -51.46 -18.13 4.95
CA LEU A 133 -50.63 -17.20 4.18
C LEU A 133 -49.78 -17.89 3.10
N LEU A 134 -49.31 -19.12 3.36
CA LEU A 134 -48.56 -19.92 2.38
C LEU A 134 -49.47 -20.47 1.29
N ASP A 135 -50.66 -20.97 1.65
CA ASP A 135 -51.65 -21.48 0.69
C ASP A 135 -52.15 -20.37 -0.27
N LEU A 136 -52.37 -19.15 0.23
CA LEU A 136 -52.70 -18.00 -0.62
C LEU A 136 -51.56 -17.64 -1.58
N LYS A 137 -50.30 -17.67 -1.14
CA LYS A 137 -49.13 -17.44 -2.00
C LYS A 137 -48.95 -18.53 -3.05
N ALA A 138 -49.25 -19.78 -2.72
CA ALA A 138 -49.26 -20.88 -3.68
C ALA A 138 -50.35 -20.66 -4.76
N LYS A 139 -51.55 -20.20 -4.38
CA LYS A 139 -52.61 -19.83 -5.34
C LYS A 139 -52.20 -18.66 -6.24
N TYR A 140 -51.55 -17.62 -5.72
CA TYR A 140 -51.02 -16.53 -6.54
C TYR A 140 -49.97 -17.04 -7.55
N LYS A 141 -49.07 -17.93 -7.13
CA LYS A 141 -48.08 -18.55 -8.03
C LYS A 141 -48.73 -19.40 -9.11
N ALA A 142 -49.78 -20.15 -8.77
CA ALA A 142 -50.55 -20.94 -9.74
C ALA A 142 -51.30 -20.04 -10.76
N ALA A 143 -51.85 -18.91 -10.31
CA ALA A 143 -52.60 -17.98 -11.17
C ALA A 143 -51.71 -17.08 -12.05
N THR A 144 -50.48 -16.77 -11.63
CA THR A 144 -49.59 -15.80 -12.31
C THR A 144 -48.30 -16.39 -12.90
N GLY A 145 -47.97 -17.64 -12.55
CA GLY A 145 -46.67 -18.25 -12.80
C GLY A 145 -45.52 -17.69 -11.96
N GLN A 146 -45.75 -16.70 -11.08
CA GLN A 146 -44.69 -15.97 -10.37
C GLN A 146 -44.82 -16.04 -8.85
N ASP A 147 -43.68 -16.15 -8.15
CA ASP A 147 -43.64 -16.06 -6.68
C ASP A 147 -44.02 -14.67 -6.19
N TRP A 148 -45.04 -14.60 -5.32
CA TRP A 148 -45.58 -13.35 -4.79
C TRP A 148 -44.53 -12.51 -4.04
N LYS A 149 -44.43 -11.23 -4.39
CA LYS A 149 -43.54 -10.24 -3.76
C LYS A 149 -44.33 -9.03 -3.24
N PRO A 150 -44.06 -8.52 -2.02
CA PRO A 150 -44.78 -7.37 -1.49
C PRO A 150 -44.55 -6.10 -2.34
N GLY A 151 -45.61 -5.32 -2.56
CA GLY A 151 -45.51 -3.93 -3.05
C GLY A 151 -45.81 -3.69 -4.54
N ALA A 152 -46.31 -4.69 -5.29
CA ALA A 152 -46.74 -4.49 -6.67
C ALA A 152 -48.19 -3.98 -6.76
N SER A 153 -48.37 -2.71 -7.16
CA SER A 153 -49.64 -2.14 -7.64
C SER A 153 -49.39 -0.95 -8.57
N GLN A 154 -50.38 -0.61 -9.41
CA GLN A 154 -50.31 0.46 -10.42
C GLN A 154 -51.02 1.75 -9.95
N ALA A 155 -50.77 2.87 -10.64
CA ALA A 155 -51.26 4.20 -10.27
C ALA A 155 -52.31 4.75 -11.25
N PRO A 156 -53.34 5.46 -10.75
CA PRO A 156 -54.21 6.31 -11.58
C PRO A 156 -54.35 7.77 -11.11
N ALA A 157 -54.28 8.70 -12.08
CA ALA A 157 -54.97 10.00 -12.19
C ALA A 157 -54.83 11.10 -11.09
N PRO A 158 -55.14 12.40 -11.39
CA PRO A 158 -54.74 13.53 -10.56
C PRO A 158 -55.86 14.38 -9.91
N ALA A 159 -55.44 15.15 -8.89
CA ALA A 159 -55.99 16.43 -8.40
C ALA A 159 -57.37 16.48 -7.68
N GLN A 160 -57.36 16.97 -6.43
CA GLN A 160 -58.00 18.22 -5.99
C GLN A 160 -57.67 18.53 -4.50
N THR A 161 -57.84 19.78 -4.06
CA THR A 161 -57.61 20.24 -2.67
C THR A 161 -58.74 21.17 -2.22
N PRO A 162 -59.24 21.04 -0.97
CA PRO A 162 -59.76 22.21 -0.27
C PRO A 162 -59.34 22.33 1.22
N ALA A 163 -59.30 23.61 1.65
CA ALA A 163 -59.18 24.25 2.97
C ALA A 163 -59.29 23.46 4.31
N ALA A 164 -58.73 24.09 5.37
CA ALA A 164 -58.80 23.68 6.78
C ALA A 164 -59.69 24.61 7.64
N SER A 165 -59.93 24.25 8.91
CA SER A 165 -60.69 25.04 9.90
C SER A 165 -59.95 25.18 11.25
N ASN A 166 -60.42 26.13 12.09
CA ASN A 166 -59.64 26.69 13.21
C ASN A 166 -59.62 25.87 14.52
N ASP A 167 -60.48 24.87 14.70
CA ASP A 167 -60.63 24.16 15.99
C ASP A 167 -59.37 23.39 16.44
N ALA A 168 -58.51 23.03 15.47
CA ALA A 168 -57.27 22.29 15.69
C ALA A 168 -56.31 22.98 16.69
N ALA A 169 -56.17 24.30 16.60
CA ALA A 169 -55.18 25.06 17.36
C ALA A 169 -55.51 25.09 18.87
N SER A 170 -56.77 25.30 19.23
CA SER A 170 -57.21 25.32 20.63
C SER A 170 -57.02 23.95 21.30
N LEU A 171 -57.29 22.85 20.59
CA LEU A 171 -57.09 21.50 21.08
C LEU A 171 -55.60 21.15 21.25
N ASN A 172 -54.73 21.61 20.35
CA ASN A 172 -53.29 21.39 20.42
C ASN A 172 -52.67 21.93 21.74
N ASP A 173 -53.03 23.15 22.12
CA ASP A 173 -52.46 23.82 23.29
C ASP A 173 -52.96 23.20 24.60
N GLN A 174 -54.22 22.75 24.62
CA GLN A 174 -54.80 22.00 25.74
C GLN A 174 -54.10 20.64 25.92
N ILE A 175 -53.84 19.91 24.83
CA ILE A 175 -53.10 18.65 24.87
C ILE A 175 -51.66 18.86 25.38
N THR A 176 -51.01 19.93 24.94
CA THR A 176 -49.63 20.26 25.35
C THR A 176 -49.58 20.51 26.86
N LYS A 177 -50.39 21.45 27.37
CA LYS A 177 -50.46 21.80 28.80
C LYS A 177 -50.83 20.61 29.69
N GLN A 178 -51.80 19.79 29.29
CA GLN A 178 -52.16 18.57 30.03
C GLN A 178 -51.03 17.51 29.97
N GLY A 179 -50.26 17.48 28.88
CA GLY A 179 -49.09 16.62 28.72
C GLY A 179 -47.88 17.06 29.53
N ASP A 180 -47.76 18.34 29.88
CA ASP A 180 -46.78 18.87 30.84
C ASP A 180 -47.22 18.55 32.28
N LEU A 181 -48.50 18.72 32.62
CA LEU A 181 -49.05 18.37 33.94
C LEU A 181 -48.86 16.88 34.28
N VAL A 182 -49.09 15.98 33.33
CA VAL A 182 -48.82 14.54 33.50
C VAL A 182 -47.32 14.26 33.76
N ARG A 183 -46.42 15.05 33.18
CA ARG A 183 -44.97 14.91 33.40
C ARG A 183 -44.56 15.47 34.76
N SER A 184 -45.07 16.63 35.18
CA SER A 184 -44.75 17.22 36.48
C SER A 184 -45.27 16.37 37.64
N LEU A 185 -46.50 15.86 37.57
CA LEU A 185 -47.06 14.95 38.59
C LEU A 185 -46.26 13.64 38.71
N LYS A 186 -45.77 13.08 37.60
CA LYS A 186 -44.91 11.89 37.61
C LYS A 186 -43.51 12.18 38.17
N ALA A 187 -42.91 13.32 37.82
CA ALA A 187 -41.62 13.74 38.36
C ALA A 187 -41.70 14.02 39.87
N ALA A 188 -42.79 14.63 40.34
CA ALA A 188 -43.06 14.91 41.75
C ALA A 188 -43.48 13.67 42.57
N LYS A 189 -43.57 12.48 41.95
CA LYS A 189 -44.04 11.23 42.59
C LYS A 189 -45.43 11.36 43.24
N ALA A 190 -46.32 12.15 42.64
CA ALA A 190 -47.67 12.36 43.13
C ALA A 190 -48.52 11.08 43.13
N ASP A 191 -49.59 11.04 43.94
CA ASP A 191 -50.46 9.86 44.10
C ASP A 191 -50.90 9.28 42.75
N LYS A 192 -50.76 7.95 42.61
CA LYS A 192 -51.03 7.25 41.37
C LYS A 192 -52.43 7.56 40.79
N ALA A 193 -53.45 7.68 41.63
CA ALA A 193 -54.80 8.05 41.21
C ALA A 193 -54.86 9.41 40.49
N LYS A 194 -54.19 10.44 41.02
CA LYS A 194 -54.12 11.79 40.42
C LYS A 194 -53.34 11.79 39.10
N VAL A 195 -52.29 10.97 39.03
CA VAL A 195 -51.50 10.75 37.81
C VAL A 195 -52.33 10.06 36.73
N ASP A 196 -53.06 9.00 37.07
CA ASP A 196 -53.86 8.21 36.12
C ASP A 196 -55.10 9.00 35.64
N GLU A 197 -55.70 9.83 36.50
CA GLU A 197 -56.74 10.81 36.13
C GLU A 197 -56.24 11.86 35.13
N ALA A 198 -55.08 12.47 35.41
CA ALA A 198 -54.47 13.45 34.50
C ALA A 198 -54.08 12.83 33.14
N VAL A 199 -53.66 11.56 33.13
CA VAL A 199 -53.38 10.77 31.91
C VAL A 199 -54.67 10.50 31.12
N LYS A 200 -55.79 10.19 31.79
CA LYS A 200 -57.08 9.96 31.13
C LYS A 200 -57.55 11.22 30.40
N ALA A 201 -57.50 12.39 31.04
CA ALA A 201 -57.85 13.66 30.42
C ALA A 201 -56.95 14.00 29.20
N LEU A 202 -55.67 13.65 29.24
CA LEU A 202 -54.74 13.82 28.13
C LEU A 202 -55.10 12.96 26.90
N LEU A 203 -55.63 11.75 27.12
CA LEU A 203 -56.04 10.84 26.04
C LEU A 203 -57.35 11.32 25.37
N ASP A 204 -58.33 11.75 26.17
CA ASP A 204 -59.59 12.31 25.65
C ASP A 204 -59.37 13.56 24.79
N LEU A 205 -58.47 14.45 25.20
CA LEU A 205 -58.11 15.64 24.40
C LEU A 205 -57.45 15.25 23.06
N LYS A 206 -56.56 14.26 23.05
CA LYS A 206 -55.95 13.74 21.82
C LYS A 206 -56.96 13.05 20.89
N ALA A 207 -57.93 12.34 21.45
CA ALA A 207 -59.04 11.77 20.67
C ALA A 207 -59.89 12.87 20.00
N LYS A 208 -60.18 13.96 20.72
CA LYS A 208 -60.89 15.12 20.16
C LYS A 208 -60.11 15.83 19.05
N TYR A 209 -58.79 16.01 19.20
CA TYR A 209 -57.94 16.54 18.12
C TYR A 209 -57.95 15.63 16.88
N LYS A 210 -57.89 14.31 17.06
CA LYS A 210 -58.00 13.36 15.94
C LYS A 210 -59.35 13.44 15.23
N ALA A 211 -60.45 13.57 15.99
CA ALA A 211 -61.78 13.73 15.42
C ALA A 211 -61.94 15.05 14.64
N ALA A 212 -61.35 16.15 15.13
CA ALA A 212 -61.43 17.47 14.49
C ALA A 212 -60.51 17.63 13.26
N THR A 213 -59.37 16.92 13.21
CA THR A 213 -58.33 17.12 12.17
C THR A 213 -58.14 15.92 11.23
N GLY A 214 -58.73 14.77 11.55
CA GLY A 214 -58.45 13.49 10.89
C GLY A 214 -57.07 12.90 11.19
N GLN A 215 -56.22 13.56 12.00
CA GLN A 215 -54.83 13.16 12.23
C GLN A 215 -54.51 12.92 13.71
N ASP A 216 -53.70 11.90 14.00
CA ASP A 216 -53.17 11.66 15.34
C ASP A 216 -52.25 12.80 15.79
N TRP A 217 -52.54 13.39 16.96
CA TRP A 217 -51.79 14.52 17.51
C TRP A 217 -50.33 14.17 17.77
N LYS A 218 -49.42 15.07 17.37
CA LYS A 218 -47.97 14.97 17.59
C LYS A 218 -47.46 16.23 18.31
N PRO A 219 -46.49 16.13 19.24
CA PRO A 219 -45.92 17.29 19.90
C PRO A 219 -45.23 18.23 18.90
N GLY A 220 -45.38 19.55 19.10
CA GLY A 220 -44.65 20.58 18.35
C GLY A 220 -45.36 21.22 17.15
N ALA A 221 -46.67 21.02 17.00
CA ALA A 221 -47.48 21.81 16.07
C ALA A 221 -47.95 23.13 16.74
N SER A 222 -48.07 24.21 15.96
CA SER A 222 -48.61 25.51 16.39
C SER A 222 -49.16 26.31 15.19
N ALA A 223 -50.17 27.15 15.40
CA ALA A 223 -50.85 27.92 14.34
C ALA A 223 -50.36 29.40 14.27
N PRO A 224 -50.56 30.13 13.15
CA PRO A 224 -49.82 31.36 12.87
C PRO A 224 -50.63 32.68 12.94
N THR A 225 -50.13 33.69 13.68
CA THR A 225 -50.20 35.17 13.46
C THR A 225 -49.86 35.93 14.76
N PRO A 226 -49.56 37.26 14.75
CA PRO A 226 -49.02 38.13 13.70
C PRO A 226 -47.70 38.84 14.13
N VAL A 227 -47.17 39.77 13.32
CA VAL A 227 -45.84 40.42 13.50
C VAL A 227 -45.93 41.96 13.43
N PRO A 228 -45.14 42.70 14.23
CA PRO A 228 -44.72 44.08 13.93
C PRO A 228 -43.22 44.19 13.58
N ALA A 229 -42.90 45.06 12.63
CA ALA A 229 -41.66 45.08 11.84
C ALA A 229 -40.42 45.74 12.49
N GLN A 230 -39.24 45.41 11.92
CA GLN A 230 -38.24 46.38 11.44
C GLN A 230 -37.52 45.82 10.18
N GLN A 231 -36.87 46.65 9.36
CA GLN A 231 -36.53 46.34 7.96
C GLN A 231 -35.02 46.31 7.65
N GLN A 232 -34.59 45.44 6.72
CA GLN A 232 -33.55 45.76 5.73
C GLN A 232 -33.55 44.82 4.49
N SER A 233 -33.33 45.39 3.30
CA SER A 233 -32.94 44.80 1.99
C SER A 233 -33.60 43.49 1.47
N GLN A 234 -34.57 43.61 0.54
CA GLN A 234 -35.25 42.50 -0.16
C GLN A 234 -34.54 41.99 -1.46
N THR A 235 -33.22 42.17 -1.60
CA THR A 235 -32.51 41.93 -2.87
C THR A 235 -31.91 40.53 -3.04
N ASP A 236 -31.55 39.83 -1.96
CA ASP A 236 -30.87 38.55 -2.08
C ASP A 236 -31.81 37.33 -2.03
N ASP A 237 -32.97 37.44 -1.37
CA ASP A 237 -34.03 36.42 -1.40
C ASP A 237 -34.44 36.09 -2.85
N ASN A 238 -34.63 37.12 -3.69
CA ASN A 238 -35.01 36.94 -5.09
C ASN A 238 -33.93 36.19 -5.91
N LYS A 239 -32.65 36.33 -5.55
CA LYS A 239 -31.56 35.54 -6.16
C LYS A 239 -31.56 34.10 -5.64
N GLN A 240 -31.74 33.89 -4.32
CA GLN A 240 -31.85 32.55 -3.75
C GLN A 240 -33.04 31.78 -4.33
N ILE A 241 -34.21 32.42 -4.47
CA ILE A 241 -35.41 31.84 -5.08
C ILE A 241 -35.12 31.39 -6.52
N ALA A 242 -34.46 32.22 -7.33
CA ALA A 242 -34.08 31.86 -8.70
C ALA A 242 -33.13 30.66 -8.74
N VAL A 243 -32.11 30.61 -7.87
CA VAL A 243 -31.17 29.49 -7.76
C VAL A 243 -31.88 28.20 -7.31
N LEU A 244 -32.77 28.27 -6.31
CA LEU A 244 -33.55 27.12 -5.86
C LEU A 244 -34.48 26.59 -6.94
N LEU A 245 -35.12 27.45 -7.75
CA LEU A 245 -35.95 27.02 -8.89
C LEU A 245 -35.13 26.17 -9.88
N THR A 246 -33.91 26.59 -10.22
CA THR A 246 -33.00 25.83 -11.09
C THR A 246 -32.56 24.51 -10.44
N GLN A 247 -32.21 24.52 -9.15
CA GLN A 247 -31.80 23.31 -8.43
C GLN A 247 -32.93 22.28 -8.31
N ILE A 248 -34.15 22.70 -8.02
CA ILE A 248 -35.33 21.82 -7.95
C ILE A 248 -35.63 21.20 -9.32
N ALA A 249 -35.48 21.96 -10.41
CA ALA A 249 -35.64 21.44 -11.77
C ALA A 249 -34.58 20.38 -12.08
N ALA A 250 -33.30 20.71 -11.89
CA ALA A 250 -32.17 19.81 -12.19
C ALA A 250 -32.19 18.53 -11.35
N GLN A 251 -32.47 18.63 -10.04
CA GLN A 251 -32.63 17.46 -9.17
C GLN A 251 -33.88 16.65 -9.53
N GLY A 252 -34.95 17.31 -10.00
CA GLY A 252 -36.13 16.66 -10.56
C GLY A 252 -35.80 15.81 -11.79
N ASP A 253 -34.98 16.33 -12.70
CA ASP A 253 -34.53 15.60 -13.89
C ASP A 253 -33.53 14.49 -13.56
N LYS A 254 -32.64 14.68 -12.59
CA LYS A 254 -31.79 13.61 -12.06
C LYS A 254 -32.63 12.45 -11.52
N VAL A 255 -33.64 12.73 -10.70
CA VAL A 255 -34.60 11.74 -10.17
C VAL A 255 -35.43 11.07 -11.29
N ARG A 256 -35.81 11.79 -12.34
CA ARG A 256 -36.48 11.19 -13.51
C ARG A 256 -35.55 10.22 -14.26
N ARG A 257 -34.28 10.60 -14.45
CA ARG A 257 -33.29 9.82 -15.21
C ARG A 257 -32.96 8.49 -14.54
N ILE A 258 -32.58 8.50 -13.25
CA ILE A 258 -32.24 7.28 -12.50
C ILE A 258 -33.43 6.32 -12.36
N LYS A 259 -34.67 6.83 -12.38
CA LYS A 259 -35.90 6.00 -12.43
C LYS A 259 -36.12 5.35 -13.79
N ALA A 260 -35.82 6.05 -14.89
CA ALA A 260 -35.86 5.47 -16.24
C ALA A 260 -34.74 4.43 -16.46
N GLU A 261 -33.57 4.67 -15.89
CA GLU A 261 -32.39 3.78 -15.89
C GLU A 261 -32.53 2.57 -14.95
N LYS A 262 -33.63 2.49 -14.17
CA LYS A 262 -33.93 1.41 -13.21
C LYS A 262 -32.87 1.22 -12.12
N ALA A 263 -32.30 2.32 -11.63
CA ALA A 263 -31.39 2.31 -10.48
C ALA A 263 -32.04 1.72 -9.22
N GLU A 264 -31.23 1.26 -8.26
CA GLU A 264 -31.75 0.69 -7.01
C GLU A 264 -32.69 1.65 -6.27
N LYS A 265 -33.73 1.09 -5.66
CA LYS A 265 -34.73 1.86 -4.91
C LYS A 265 -34.10 2.68 -3.78
N SER A 266 -33.07 2.16 -3.12
CA SER A 266 -32.24 2.84 -2.12
C SER A 266 -31.72 4.20 -2.61
N VAL A 267 -31.06 4.20 -3.77
CA VAL A 267 -30.50 5.39 -4.44
C VAL A 267 -31.61 6.35 -4.89
N VAL A 268 -32.69 5.79 -5.45
CA VAL A 268 -33.86 6.57 -5.88
C VAL A 268 -34.55 7.28 -4.71
N ASP A 269 -34.71 6.61 -3.57
CA ASP A 269 -35.38 7.16 -2.39
C ASP A 269 -34.52 8.27 -1.72
N VAL A 270 -33.19 8.15 -1.73
CA VAL A 270 -32.26 9.23 -1.31
C VAL A 270 -32.41 10.46 -2.20
N GLU A 271 -32.36 10.30 -3.52
CA GLU A 271 -32.42 11.44 -4.44
C GLU A 271 -33.81 12.11 -4.48
N VAL A 272 -34.88 11.35 -4.23
CA VAL A 272 -36.23 11.87 -3.96
C VAL A 272 -36.27 12.67 -2.65
N LYS A 273 -35.62 12.19 -1.58
CA LYS A 273 -35.54 12.92 -0.30
C LYS A 273 -34.79 14.25 -0.48
N ASN A 274 -33.73 14.27 -1.27
CA ASN A 274 -32.99 15.49 -1.64
C ASN A 274 -33.88 16.48 -2.42
N LEU A 275 -34.67 16.00 -3.39
CA LEU A 275 -35.64 16.82 -4.12
C LEU A 275 -36.74 17.41 -3.21
N LEU A 276 -37.20 16.64 -2.22
CA LEU A 276 -38.19 17.11 -1.24
C LEU A 276 -37.61 18.18 -0.30
N ASN A 277 -36.35 18.05 0.10
CA ASN A 277 -35.66 19.05 0.92
C ASN A 277 -35.53 20.40 0.18
N LEU A 278 -35.08 20.39 -1.07
CA LEU A 278 -35.00 21.61 -1.89
C LEU A 278 -36.37 22.31 -2.05
N LYS A 279 -37.46 21.54 -2.23
CA LYS A 279 -38.82 22.09 -2.28
C LYS A 279 -39.30 22.65 -0.94
N ALA A 280 -38.91 22.02 0.18
CA ALA A 280 -39.19 22.54 1.52
C ALA A 280 -38.45 23.87 1.78
N GLN A 281 -37.21 24.02 1.28
CA GLN A 281 -36.46 25.27 1.36
C GLN A 281 -37.09 26.37 0.48
N TYR A 282 -37.55 26.04 -0.73
CA TYR A 282 -38.31 26.98 -1.57
C TYR A 282 -39.60 27.45 -0.87
N LYS A 283 -40.30 26.53 -0.17
CA LYS A 283 -41.47 26.88 0.66
C LYS A 283 -41.10 27.76 1.86
N ALA A 284 -39.98 27.48 2.52
CA ALA A 284 -39.51 28.26 3.67
C ALA A 284 -39.18 29.71 3.29
N ILE A 285 -38.63 29.94 2.09
CA ILE A 285 -38.26 31.28 1.60
C ILE A 285 -39.47 32.00 0.95
N THR A 286 -40.28 31.32 0.13
CA THR A 286 -41.40 31.97 -0.59
C THR A 286 -42.74 31.93 0.14
N GLY A 287 -42.87 31.15 1.22
CA GLY A 287 -44.16 30.80 1.83
C GLY A 287 -45.03 29.81 1.02
N THR A 288 -44.63 29.44 -0.20
CA THR A 288 -45.48 28.70 -1.16
C THR A 288 -44.89 27.35 -1.57
N ASP A 289 -45.74 26.33 -1.73
CA ASP A 289 -45.29 25.04 -2.28
C ASP A 289 -44.87 25.18 -3.74
N TRP A 290 -43.67 24.66 -4.07
CA TRP A 290 -43.16 24.68 -5.44
C TRP A 290 -44.08 23.92 -6.41
N THR A 291 -44.48 24.58 -7.51
CA THR A 291 -45.25 23.95 -8.60
C THR A 291 -44.47 23.94 -9.92
N PRO A 292 -44.69 22.96 -10.82
CA PRO A 292 -43.94 22.87 -12.08
C PRO A 292 -44.18 24.00 -13.11
N SER A 293 -45.10 24.93 -12.84
CA SER A 293 -45.46 26.04 -13.76
C SER A 293 -44.77 27.37 -13.42
N ALA A 294 -43.99 27.44 -12.34
CA ALA A 294 -43.28 28.66 -11.94
C ALA A 294 -42.04 28.90 -12.82
N ALA A 295 -42.24 29.55 -13.98
CA ALA A 295 -41.16 29.94 -14.88
C ALA A 295 -40.45 31.23 -14.38
N PRO A 296 -39.11 31.33 -14.43
CA PRO A 296 -38.39 32.53 -14.03
C PRO A 296 -38.60 33.69 -15.03
N VAL A 297 -38.67 34.91 -14.50
CA VAL A 297 -38.85 36.14 -15.28
C VAL A 297 -37.60 36.46 -16.11
N LYS A 298 -37.78 36.83 -17.37
CA LYS A 298 -36.70 37.27 -18.25
C LYS A 298 -36.19 38.67 -17.91
N VAL A 299 -34.88 38.85 -18.01
CA VAL A 299 -34.25 40.16 -18.26
C VAL A 299 -33.33 40.01 -19.48
N GLU A 300 -33.74 40.61 -20.60
CA GLU A 300 -32.92 40.85 -21.80
C GLU A 300 -33.11 42.34 -22.16
N PRO A 301 -32.06 43.00 -22.66
CA PRO A 301 -32.24 43.65 -23.96
C PRO A 301 -31.12 43.32 -24.94
N LYS A 302 -31.54 42.75 -26.09
CA LYS A 302 -31.17 43.14 -27.47
C LYS A 302 -29.68 43.24 -27.89
N GLU A 303 -29.26 42.72 -29.05
CA GLU A 303 -29.93 41.84 -30.03
C GLU A 303 -28.89 41.28 -31.02
N ALA A 304 -28.66 39.96 -31.05
CA ALA A 304 -28.03 39.25 -32.18
C ALA A 304 -28.28 37.73 -32.09
N LYS A 305 -28.78 37.13 -33.17
CA LYS A 305 -29.11 35.69 -33.33
C LYS A 305 -29.25 35.40 -34.84
N PRO A 306 -29.36 34.13 -35.30
CA PRO A 306 -28.72 32.90 -34.81
C PRO A 306 -28.09 32.07 -35.96
N ALA A 307 -27.36 31.01 -35.64
CA ALA A 307 -27.31 29.79 -36.46
C ALA A 307 -27.00 28.58 -35.59
N ALA A 308 -27.43 27.38 -36.00
CA ALA A 308 -27.17 26.12 -35.32
C ALA A 308 -26.80 25.05 -36.35
N MET A 309 -26.11 23.98 -35.91
CA MET A 309 -25.99 22.77 -36.73
C MET A 309 -25.93 21.50 -35.88
N ASN A 310 -26.88 20.60 -36.15
CA ASN A 310 -26.70 19.16 -35.94
C ASN A 310 -26.25 18.59 -37.30
N GLY A 311 -25.17 17.83 -37.32
CA GLY A 311 -24.68 17.21 -38.56
C GLY A 311 -23.24 16.71 -38.42
N ALA A 312 -23.08 15.40 -38.23
CA ALA A 312 -21.76 14.78 -38.30
C ALA A 312 -21.24 14.84 -39.74
N SER A 313 -20.07 15.44 -39.93
CA SER A 313 -19.39 15.58 -41.23
C SER A 313 -19.27 14.23 -41.95
N ALA A 314 -19.54 14.17 -43.26
CA ALA A 314 -19.34 12.94 -44.05
C ALA A 314 -17.90 12.41 -43.94
N LYS A 315 -16.93 13.33 -43.81
CA LYS A 315 -15.51 13.07 -43.57
C LYS A 315 -15.25 12.36 -42.24
N ALA A 316 -16.05 12.61 -41.20
CA ALA A 316 -15.98 11.88 -39.94
C ALA A 316 -16.44 10.42 -40.10
N THR A 317 -17.55 10.19 -40.81
CA THR A 317 -18.04 8.84 -41.11
C THR A 317 -17.01 8.04 -41.91
N GLU A 318 -16.36 8.67 -42.90
CA GLU A 318 -15.30 8.05 -43.69
C GLU A 318 -14.04 7.74 -42.84
N LEU A 319 -13.56 8.70 -42.06
CA LEU A 319 -12.44 8.48 -41.13
C LEU A 319 -12.73 7.33 -40.15
N GLY A 320 -13.96 7.22 -39.64
CA GLY A 320 -14.37 6.11 -38.77
C GLY A 320 -14.31 4.74 -39.44
N ALA A 321 -14.69 4.66 -40.72
CA ALA A 321 -14.55 3.45 -41.53
C ALA A 321 -13.06 3.11 -41.79
N GLN A 322 -12.24 4.10 -42.11
CA GLN A 322 -10.79 3.93 -42.31
C GLN A 322 -10.08 3.46 -41.03
N ILE A 323 -10.38 4.06 -39.87
CA ILE A 323 -9.87 3.62 -38.55
C ILE A 323 -10.26 2.17 -38.25
N THR A 324 -11.50 1.78 -38.55
CA THR A 324 -11.99 0.41 -38.29
C THR A 324 -11.20 -0.59 -39.13
N LYS A 325 -11.08 -0.34 -40.44
CA LYS A 325 -10.34 -1.18 -41.39
C LYS A 325 -8.85 -1.29 -41.05
N GLN A 326 -8.19 -0.17 -40.73
CA GLN A 326 -6.80 -0.15 -40.29
C GLN A 326 -6.60 -0.88 -38.95
N GLY A 327 -7.57 -0.75 -38.03
CA GLY A 327 -7.60 -1.46 -36.75
C GLY A 327 -7.86 -2.96 -36.86
N GLU A 328 -8.41 -3.43 -37.99
CA GLU A 328 -8.52 -4.85 -38.32
C GLU A 328 -7.23 -5.37 -38.97
N LEU A 329 -6.63 -4.63 -39.91
CA LEU A 329 -5.34 -4.99 -40.51
C LEU A 329 -4.25 -5.16 -39.44
N VAL A 330 -4.15 -4.24 -38.47
CA VAL A 330 -3.23 -4.35 -37.33
C VAL A 330 -3.51 -5.59 -36.46
N ARG A 331 -4.78 -5.99 -36.28
CA ARG A 331 -5.15 -7.22 -35.55
C ARG A 331 -4.82 -8.48 -36.35
N GLU A 332 -4.96 -8.45 -37.67
CA GLU A 332 -4.62 -9.56 -38.55
C GLU A 332 -3.10 -9.78 -38.63
N LEU A 333 -2.31 -8.71 -38.81
CA LEU A 333 -0.84 -8.77 -38.81
C LEU A 333 -0.31 -9.30 -37.47
N LYS A 334 -0.85 -8.82 -36.33
CA LYS A 334 -0.51 -9.35 -35.00
C LYS A 334 -0.94 -10.82 -34.84
N GLY A 335 -2.11 -11.21 -35.36
CA GLY A 335 -2.60 -12.59 -35.34
C GLY A 335 -1.76 -13.56 -36.18
N LYS A 336 -1.27 -13.10 -37.34
CA LYS A 336 -0.37 -13.85 -38.24
C LYS A 336 1.10 -13.86 -37.78
N LYS A 337 1.44 -13.16 -36.69
CA LYS A 337 2.82 -12.93 -36.20
C LYS A 337 3.73 -12.30 -37.27
N ALA A 338 3.22 -11.32 -38.01
CA ALA A 338 4.03 -10.54 -38.95
C ALA A 338 5.15 -9.77 -38.23
N ASP A 339 6.20 -9.39 -38.96
CA ASP A 339 7.37 -8.71 -38.40
C ASP A 339 7.01 -7.44 -37.63
N LYS A 340 7.68 -7.24 -36.48
CA LYS A 340 7.37 -6.17 -35.54
C LYS A 340 7.41 -4.79 -36.20
N ALA A 341 8.38 -4.53 -37.08
CA ALA A 341 8.49 -3.26 -37.80
C ALA A 341 7.26 -2.98 -38.70
N VAL A 342 6.71 -4.01 -39.35
CA VAL A 342 5.50 -3.89 -40.20
C VAL A 342 4.28 -3.63 -39.32
N VAL A 343 4.17 -4.36 -38.21
CA VAL A 343 3.10 -4.18 -37.23
C VAL A 343 3.10 -2.77 -36.63
N ASP A 344 4.27 -2.26 -36.22
CA ASP A 344 4.40 -0.96 -35.58
C ASP A 344 4.18 0.21 -36.58
N ALA A 345 4.56 0.03 -37.85
CA ALA A 345 4.25 1.00 -38.91
C ALA A 345 2.74 1.13 -39.17
N GLU A 346 2.00 0.01 -39.26
CA GLU A 346 0.54 0.05 -39.45
C GLU A 346 -0.21 0.51 -38.18
N VAL A 347 0.36 0.31 -36.99
CA VAL A 347 -0.11 0.91 -35.72
C VAL A 347 0.05 2.44 -35.74
N LYS A 348 1.15 2.98 -36.27
CA LYS A 348 1.34 4.44 -36.35
C LYS A 348 0.24 5.11 -37.18
N LYS A 349 -0.04 4.58 -38.38
CA LYS A 349 -1.14 5.04 -39.25
C LYS A 349 -2.51 4.98 -38.55
N LEU A 350 -2.76 3.95 -37.74
CA LEU A 350 -3.99 3.80 -36.97
C LEU A 350 -4.16 4.91 -35.91
N LEU A 351 -3.06 5.36 -35.29
CA LEU A 351 -3.08 6.46 -34.32
C LEU A 351 -3.27 7.81 -35.02
N GLU A 352 -2.60 8.03 -36.17
CA GLU A 352 -2.74 9.23 -37.00
C GLU A 352 -4.19 9.41 -37.49
N LEU A 353 -4.82 8.35 -38.01
CA LEU A 353 -6.23 8.37 -38.40
C LEU A 353 -7.18 8.66 -37.23
N LYS A 354 -6.91 8.10 -36.04
CA LYS A 354 -7.70 8.38 -34.83
C LYS A 354 -7.59 9.82 -34.35
N ALA A 355 -6.39 10.40 -34.40
CA ALA A 355 -6.19 11.81 -34.10
C ALA A 355 -6.97 12.71 -35.07
N ALA A 356 -6.97 12.38 -36.37
CA ALA A 356 -7.75 13.10 -37.38
C ALA A 356 -9.27 13.04 -37.12
N TYR A 357 -9.82 11.87 -36.76
CA TYR A 357 -11.24 11.74 -36.39
C TYR A 357 -11.57 12.55 -35.13
N GLN A 358 -10.70 12.54 -34.11
CA GLN A 358 -10.92 13.29 -32.89
C GLN A 358 -10.84 14.81 -33.12
N ALA A 359 -9.97 15.28 -34.02
CA ALA A 359 -9.93 16.68 -34.45
C ALA A 359 -11.17 17.10 -35.26
N GLU A 360 -11.69 16.24 -36.14
CA GLU A 360 -12.87 16.50 -36.98
C GLU A 360 -14.20 16.46 -36.19
N THR A 361 -14.28 15.67 -35.11
CA THR A 361 -15.54 15.43 -34.36
C THR A 361 -15.55 15.95 -32.93
N GLY A 362 -14.39 16.33 -32.38
CA GLY A 362 -14.23 16.61 -30.95
C GLY A 362 -14.32 15.38 -30.03
N THR A 363 -14.45 14.15 -30.56
CA THR A 363 -14.66 12.93 -29.77
C THR A 363 -13.74 11.77 -30.19
N ALA A 364 -13.32 10.95 -29.23
CA ALA A 364 -12.42 9.83 -29.49
C ALA A 364 -13.16 8.66 -30.16
N PHE A 365 -12.57 8.05 -31.19
CA PHE A 365 -13.22 6.98 -31.96
C PHE A 365 -13.40 5.68 -31.16
N ALA A 366 -14.67 5.30 -30.92
CA ALA A 366 -15.06 4.05 -30.26
C ALA A 366 -15.52 2.98 -31.28
N PRO A 367 -14.77 1.88 -31.48
CA PRO A 367 -15.16 0.82 -32.41
C PRO A 367 -16.26 -0.09 -31.82
N PRO A 368 -17.15 -0.66 -32.65
CA PRO A 368 -18.16 -1.62 -32.21
C PRO A 368 -17.52 -2.95 -31.76
N VAL A 369 -18.13 -3.59 -30.76
CA VAL A 369 -17.57 -4.78 -30.07
C VAL A 369 -18.08 -6.08 -30.71
N GLN A 370 -17.17 -7.05 -30.91
CA GLN A 370 -17.51 -8.46 -31.12
C GLN A 370 -16.63 -9.37 -30.22
N PRO A 371 -17.11 -10.58 -29.84
CA PRO A 371 -16.43 -11.44 -28.87
C PRO A 371 -15.40 -12.41 -29.52
N ARG A 372 -14.42 -12.87 -28.74
CA ARG A 372 -13.54 -14.01 -29.09
C ARG A 372 -13.13 -14.82 -27.86
N ASP A 373 -12.98 -16.13 -28.05
CA ASP A 373 -12.69 -17.12 -27.00
C ASP A 373 -11.21 -17.25 -26.60
N PRO A 374 -10.93 -17.78 -25.39
CA PRO A 374 -9.57 -18.11 -24.94
C PRO A 374 -9.12 -19.54 -25.30
N LYS A 375 -7.81 -19.74 -25.47
CA LYS A 375 -7.13 -21.05 -25.49
C LYS A 375 -5.88 -21.05 -24.57
N PRO A 376 -5.33 -22.20 -24.16
CA PRO A 376 -4.91 -22.38 -22.77
C PRO A 376 -3.42 -22.72 -22.58
N LYS A 377 -3.02 -22.95 -21.31
CA LYS A 377 -1.80 -23.67 -20.93
C LYS A 377 -2.19 -24.98 -20.23
N GLU A 378 -1.56 -26.09 -20.59
CA GLU A 378 -1.72 -27.37 -19.89
C GLU A 378 -0.48 -27.71 -19.04
N LYS A 379 -0.68 -28.48 -17.97
CA LYS A 379 0.36 -29.24 -17.24
C LYS A 379 0.09 -30.73 -17.45
N LYS A 380 1.10 -31.58 -17.27
CA LYS A 380 0.92 -32.98 -16.85
C LYS A 380 2.15 -33.54 -16.15
N ASP A 381 1.91 -34.48 -15.24
CA ASP A 381 2.88 -35.06 -14.31
C ASP A 381 3.23 -36.53 -14.67
N LYS A 382 4.07 -37.13 -13.79
CA LYS A 382 4.25 -38.59 -13.52
C LYS A 382 5.24 -39.36 -14.42
N PRO A 383 5.81 -40.51 -13.94
CA PRO A 383 5.40 -41.31 -12.76
C PRO A 383 6.47 -41.53 -11.66
N LYS A 384 6.11 -42.35 -10.66
CA LYS A 384 7.04 -43.01 -9.73
C LYS A 384 7.27 -44.45 -10.19
N GLU A 385 8.47 -44.99 -9.99
CA GLU A 385 8.71 -46.43 -9.80
C GLU A 385 9.91 -46.63 -8.85
N ALA A 386 10.20 -47.86 -8.40
CA ALA A 386 11.14 -48.08 -7.29
C ALA A 386 11.80 -49.46 -7.28
N LYS A 387 13.09 -49.54 -6.88
CA LYS A 387 13.63 -50.55 -5.93
C LYS A 387 15.15 -50.45 -5.67
N LYS A 388 15.52 -50.99 -4.49
CA LYS A 388 16.83 -51.52 -4.05
C LYS A 388 18.01 -50.56 -3.83
N GLU A 389 18.38 -50.43 -2.56
CA GLU A 389 19.74 -50.11 -2.11
C GLU A 389 20.70 -51.29 -2.33
N VAL A 390 22.00 -51.01 -2.35
CA VAL A 390 23.07 -51.93 -1.94
C VAL A 390 24.03 -51.15 -1.06
N LYS A 391 24.23 -51.59 0.19
CA LYS A 391 25.22 -50.98 1.10
C LYS A 391 26.64 -51.35 0.68
N LYS A 392 27.57 -50.40 0.85
CA LYS A 392 28.96 -50.68 1.21
C LYS A 392 29.39 -49.71 2.30
N GLU A 393 30.33 -50.17 3.12
CA GLU A 393 30.59 -49.65 4.46
C GLU A 393 32.02 -49.11 4.55
N GLN A 394 32.20 -47.93 5.15
CA GLN A 394 33.50 -47.41 5.56
C GLN A 394 33.33 -46.39 6.72
N SER A 395 34.37 -46.28 7.54
CA SER A 395 34.32 -45.76 8.91
C SER A 395 34.00 -44.26 9.04
N PRO A 396 33.41 -43.83 10.17
CA PRO A 396 32.96 -42.44 10.34
C PRO A 396 34.13 -41.44 10.49
N LYS A 397 34.09 -40.39 9.68
CA LYS A 397 34.64 -39.07 10.00
C LYS A 397 33.58 -38.25 10.76
N PRO A 398 33.94 -37.15 11.46
CA PRO A 398 32.96 -36.27 12.10
C PRO A 398 31.88 -35.80 11.11
N ALA A 399 30.64 -35.77 11.57
CA ALA A 399 29.47 -35.48 10.74
C ALA A 399 29.43 -33.99 10.35
N LYS A 400 29.88 -33.69 9.12
CA LYS A 400 29.67 -32.41 8.47
C LYS A 400 28.54 -32.53 7.45
N GLU A 401 27.37 -32.01 7.78
CA GLU A 401 26.22 -31.97 6.88
C GLU A 401 26.15 -30.59 6.21
N GLU A 402 26.83 -30.45 5.06
CA GLU A 402 26.78 -29.22 4.28
C GLU A 402 25.53 -29.18 3.37
N SER A 403 24.53 -28.42 3.80
CA SER A 403 23.30 -28.22 3.03
C SER A 403 23.56 -27.30 1.83
N SER A 404 23.84 -27.89 0.66
CA SER A 404 24.15 -27.14 -0.56
C SER A 404 22.92 -26.38 -1.09
N SER A 405 22.91 -25.05 -0.88
CA SER A 405 21.94 -24.06 -1.37
C SER A 405 20.49 -24.20 -0.85
N GLY A 406 20.15 -23.43 0.18
CA GLY A 406 18.79 -23.31 0.71
C GLY A 406 18.08 -22.02 0.28
N VAL A 407 16.80 -22.13 -0.10
CA VAL A 407 15.90 -20.97 -0.26
C VAL A 407 15.25 -20.66 1.08
N LYS A 408 15.74 -19.63 1.79
CA LYS A 408 15.20 -19.25 3.10
C LYS A 408 14.13 -18.18 2.94
N LYS A 409 12.92 -18.48 3.44
CA LYS A 409 11.81 -17.53 3.56
C LYS A 409 11.70 -17.05 4.99
N ARG A 410 11.82 -15.74 5.20
CA ARG A 410 11.67 -15.07 6.48
C ARG A 410 10.84 -13.81 6.28
N TRP A 411 9.78 -13.64 7.07
CA TRP A 411 9.03 -12.39 7.08
C TRP A 411 9.89 -11.33 7.79
N GLU A 412 10.80 -10.69 7.05
CA GLU A 412 11.68 -9.64 7.58
C GLU A 412 10.85 -8.38 7.86
N PHE A 413 10.55 -8.13 9.14
CA PHE A 413 9.82 -6.96 9.65
C PHE A 413 10.62 -5.62 9.56
N LYS A 414 11.43 -5.44 8.53
CA LYS A 414 12.23 -4.25 8.27
C LYS A 414 12.28 -4.03 6.76
N GLN A 415 12.28 -2.78 6.32
CA GLN A 415 12.23 -2.38 4.90
C GLN A 415 13.09 -3.32 4.02
N PRO A 416 12.48 -3.99 3.02
CA PRO A 416 13.22 -4.83 2.11
C PRO A 416 14.14 -3.97 1.23
N GLN A 417 15.34 -4.47 1.01
CA GLN A 417 16.40 -3.86 0.22
C GLN A 417 17.03 -4.98 -0.63
N PRO A 418 17.00 -4.91 -1.98
CA PRO A 418 17.47 -5.98 -2.85
C PRO A 418 18.84 -6.52 -2.43
N PHE A 419 18.96 -7.85 -2.36
CA PHE A 419 20.09 -8.61 -1.79
C PHE A 419 20.36 -8.38 -0.29
N LEU A 420 20.43 -7.13 0.20
CA LEU A 420 20.84 -6.80 1.57
C LEU A 420 19.87 -7.34 2.64
N ARG A 421 18.57 -7.26 2.35
CA ARG A 421 17.44 -7.78 3.15
C ARG A 421 16.26 -8.06 2.22
N THR A 422 15.98 -9.32 1.95
CA THR A 422 14.78 -9.73 1.20
C THR A 422 13.98 -10.74 2.02
N ARG A 423 12.65 -10.82 1.80
CA ARG A 423 11.78 -11.79 2.49
C ARG A 423 12.06 -13.24 2.05
N GLU A 424 12.64 -13.40 0.87
CA GLU A 424 13.17 -14.64 0.32
C GLU A 424 14.63 -14.39 -0.08
N PHE A 425 15.56 -15.21 0.43
CA PHE A 425 16.98 -15.10 0.12
C PHE A 425 17.60 -16.48 -0.06
N LEU A 426 18.60 -16.56 -0.94
CA LEU A 426 19.43 -17.76 -1.07
C LEU A 426 20.56 -17.69 -0.06
N TRP A 427 20.83 -18.81 0.61
CA TRP A 427 21.97 -18.91 1.51
C TRP A 427 22.61 -20.30 1.50
N GLN A 428 23.87 -20.33 1.92
CA GLN A 428 24.49 -21.53 2.45
C GLN A 428 24.33 -21.45 3.98
N GLU A 429 23.90 -22.56 4.58
CA GLU A 429 23.99 -22.80 6.02
C GLU A 429 24.73 -24.12 6.26
N GLY A 430 25.58 -24.15 7.29
CA GLY A 430 26.31 -25.35 7.68
C GLY A 430 26.22 -25.53 9.19
N HIS A 431 26.13 -26.79 9.60
CA HIS A 431 25.99 -27.20 10.99
C HIS A 431 26.89 -28.42 11.22
N THR A 432 27.61 -28.45 12.34
CA THR A 432 28.58 -29.51 12.68
C THR A 432 28.53 -29.88 14.15
N ALA A 433 29.01 -31.08 14.47
CA ALA A 433 29.13 -31.62 15.81
C ALA A 433 30.53 -32.26 16.02
N PHE A 434 31.12 -32.00 17.18
CA PHE A 434 32.47 -32.39 17.56
C PHE A 434 32.53 -33.08 18.92
N ARG A 435 33.61 -33.86 19.10
CA ARG A 435 34.01 -34.43 20.39
C ARG A 435 34.55 -33.34 21.31
N LEU A 436 35.50 -32.54 20.80
CA LEU A 436 36.27 -31.58 21.58
C LEU A 436 35.85 -30.14 21.32
N GLN A 437 36.14 -29.25 22.27
CA GLN A 437 35.82 -27.82 22.11
C GLN A 437 36.82 -27.12 21.19
N GLU A 438 38.08 -27.55 21.18
CA GLU A 438 39.16 -27.00 20.36
C GLU A 438 38.90 -27.23 18.87
N GLU A 439 38.50 -28.44 18.48
CA GLU A 439 38.14 -28.78 17.08
C GLU A 439 37.00 -27.88 16.58
N ALA A 440 35.97 -27.70 17.41
CA ALA A 440 34.85 -26.83 17.10
C ALA A 440 35.29 -25.35 17.01
N ALA A 441 36.15 -24.88 17.92
CA ALA A 441 36.65 -23.51 17.92
C ALA A 441 37.55 -23.21 16.71
N GLU A 442 38.36 -24.17 16.26
CA GLU A 442 39.20 -24.05 15.06
C GLU A 442 38.35 -23.89 13.81
N GLU A 443 37.35 -24.75 13.61
CA GLU A 443 36.47 -24.69 12.44
C GLU A 443 35.73 -23.35 12.33
N VAL A 444 35.27 -22.78 13.45
CA VAL A 444 34.61 -21.47 13.47
C VAL A 444 35.49 -20.38 12.88
N LEU A 445 36.82 -20.48 13.03
CA LEU A 445 37.80 -19.58 12.42
C LEU A 445 38.13 -19.97 10.97
N GLN A 446 38.26 -21.26 10.65
CA GLN A 446 38.46 -21.74 9.27
C GLN A 446 37.34 -21.25 8.34
N ILE A 447 36.08 -21.41 8.74
CA ILE A 447 34.91 -20.95 7.97
C ILE A 447 34.87 -19.43 7.87
N LEU A 448 35.24 -18.70 8.93
CA LEU A 448 35.30 -17.25 8.89
C LEU A 448 36.36 -16.74 7.89
N ASP A 449 37.49 -17.43 7.77
CA ASP A 449 38.51 -17.11 6.79
C ASP A 449 38.03 -17.39 5.36
N LEU A 450 37.36 -18.53 5.12
CA LEU A 450 36.71 -18.80 3.84
C LEU A 450 35.70 -17.71 3.46
N TYR A 451 34.93 -17.20 4.42
CA TYR A 451 34.02 -16.06 4.19
C TYR A 451 34.76 -14.75 3.94
N ALA A 452 35.86 -14.46 4.64
CA ALA A 452 36.67 -13.29 4.34
C ALA A 452 37.23 -13.36 2.91
N ARG A 453 37.69 -14.54 2.49
CA ARG A 453 38.16 -14.82 1.13
C ARG A 453 37.05 -14.75 0.09
N VAL A 454 35.80 -15.10 0.38
CA VAL A 454 34.68 -14.83 -0.54
C VAL A 454 34.53 -13.32 -0.79
N TYR A 455 34.69 -12.48 0.23
CA TYR A 455 34.65 -11.02 0.04
C TYR A 455 35.92 -10.49 -0.67
N GLU A 456 37.12 -10.90 -0.24
CA GLU A 456 38.40 -10.35 -0.72
C GLU A 456 38.89 -11.00 -2.02
N ASP A 457 38.98 -12.34 -2.08
CA ASP A 457 39.42 -13.09 -3.27
C ASP A 457 38.39 -13.04 -4.40
N LEU A 458 37.07 -13.10 -4.14
CA LEU A 458 36.08 -13.18 -5.23
C LEU A 458 35.39 -11.84 -5.54
N LEU A 459 35.06 -11.05 -4.52
CA LEU A 459 34.28 -9.82 -4.70
C LEU A 459 35.12 -8.53 -4.66
N ALA A 460 36.43 -8.61 -4.39
CA ALA A 460 37.31 -7.44 -4.22
C ALA A 460 36.84 -6.45 -3.12
N ILE A 461 36.16 -6.94 -2.08
CA ILE A 461 35.63 -6.15 -0.96
C ILE A 461 36.46 -6.46 0.30
N PRO A 462 37.09 -5.45 0.95
CA PRO A 462 37.86 -5.65 2.16
C PRO A 462 36.96 -5.78 3.39
N VAL A 463 37.26 -6.72 4.30
CA VAL A 463 36.44 -6.97 5.49
C VAL A 463 37.24 -6.89 6.80
N ILE A 464 36.53 -6.71 7.91
CA ILE A 464 37.10 -6.77 9.26
C ILE A 464 36.57 -8.03 9.95
N ARG A 465 37.48 -8.99 10.19
CA ARG A 465 37.23 -10.25 10.92
C ARG A 465 37.22 -9.99 12.44
N GLY A 466 36.17 -10.43 13.13
CA GLY A 466 36.08 -10.27 14.59
C GLY A 466 34.93 -11.03 15.27
N ARG A 467 34.85 -10.91 16.59
CA ARG A 467 33.81 -11.52 17.46
C ARG A 467 32.70 -10.50 17.78
N LYS A 468 31.43 -10.90 17.80
CA LYS A 468 30.33 -10.05 18.31
C LYS A 468 30.43 -9.86 19.81
N THR A 469 29.98 -8.71 20.32
CA THR A 469 29.74 -8.53 21.75
C THR A 469 28.63 -9.48 22.22
N GLU A 470 28.54 -9.67 23.53
CA GLU A 470 27.50 -10.50 24.15
C GLU A 470 26.07 -9.97 23.90
N LYS A 471 25.90 -8.73 23.39
CA LYS A 471 24.59 -8.14 23.03
C LYS A 471 24.20 -8.34 21.55
N GLU A 472 25.16 -8.39 20.62
CA GLU A 472 24.90 -8.60 19.18
C GLU A 472 25.29 -10.03 18.71
N LYS A 473 25.71 -10.94 19.60
CA LYS A 473 25.92 -12.36 19.29
C LYS A 473 24.59 -13.11 19.06
N PHE A 474 24.66 -14.30 18.49
CA PHE A 474 23.52 -15.21 18.45
C PHE A 474 23.21 -15.77 19.85
N ALA A 475 22.00 -15.57 20.34
CA ALA A 475 21.60 -15.90 21.71
C ALA A 475 21.64 -17.40 22.06
N GLY A 476 21.60 -18.29 21.04
CA GLY A 476 21.74 -19.74 21.23
C GLY A 476 23.18 -20.27 21.18
N GLY A 477 24.19 -19.39 21.09
CA GLY A 477 25.59 -19.81 21.01
C GLY A 477 26.51 -19.10 21.99
N ASP A 478 27.57 -19.81 22.39
CA ASP A 478 28.60 -19.33 23.30
C ASP A 478 29.27 -18.07 22.74
N TYR A 479 29.63 -18.07 21.45
CA TYR A 479 30.11 -16.88 20.76
C TYR A 479 29.78 -16.86 19.26
N THR A 480 29.83 -15.67 18.68
CA THR A 480 29.63 -15.44 17.25
C THR A 480 30.82 -14.68 16.70
N THR A 481 31.43 -15.19 15.64
CA THR A 481 32.40 -14.50 14.80
C THR A 481 31.72 -14.00 13.52
N THR A 482 32.29 -12.98 12.90
CA THR A 482 31.65 -12.27 11.80
C THR A 482 32.66 -11.52 10.94
N VAL A 483 32.32 -11.33 9.66
CA VAL A 483 33.00 -10.37 8.78
C VAL A 483 32.11 -9.14 8.62
N GLU A 484 32.62 -7.97 8.97
CA GLU A 484 31.95 -6.69 8.72
C GLU A 484 32.60 -6.00 7.51
N ALA A 485 31.77 -5.52 6.58
CA ALA A 485 32.15 -4.71 5.43
C ALA A 485 31.66 -3.26 5.63
N TYR A 486 32.21 -2.33 4.84
CA TYR A 486 31.81 -0.92 4.83
C TYR A 486 31.17 -0.54 3.50
N ILE A 487 30.17 0.35 3.52
CA ILE A 487 29.52 0.90 2.32
C ILE A 487 29.81 2.41 2.25
N PRO A 488 30.81 2.86 1.46
CA PRO A 488 31.27 4.25 1.44
C PRO A 488 30.18 5.29 1.19
N ALA A 489 29.34 5.09 0.17
CA ALA A 489 28.28 6.03 -0.20
C ALA A 489 27.30 6.32 0.95
N SER A 490 27.02 5.30 1.78
CA SER A 490 26.04 5.41 2.87
C SER A 490 26.63 5.82 4.22
N GLY A 491 27.95 5.66 4.41
CA GLY A 491 28.60 5.88 5.71
C GLY A 491 28.27 4.81 6.76
N ARG A 492 28.00 3.56 6.34
CA ARG A 492 27.46 2.51 7.22
C ARG A 492 28.23 1.20 7.09
N ALA A 493 28.37 0.50 8.20
CA ALA A 493 28.88 -0.86 8.25
C ALA A 493 27.77 -1.89 8.01
N ILE A 494 28.13 -3.01 7.40
CA ILE A 494 27.22 -4.12 7.13
C ILE A 494 27.87 -5.47 7.44
N GLN A 495 27.12 -6.29 8.17
CA GLN A 495 27.47 -7.66 8.50
C GLN A 495 27.38 -8.54 7.25
N GLY A 496 28.52 -9.02 6.77
CA GLY A 496 28.64 -9.80 5.53
C GLY A 496 28.31 -11.28 5.68
N ALA A 497 28.84 -11.93 6.73
CA ALA A 497 28.59 -13.33 7.08
C ALA A 497 28.85 -13.60 8.58
N THR A 498 28.43 -14.77 9.08
CA THR A 498 28.58 -15.20 10.48
C THR A 498 28.99 -16.65 10.61
N SER A 499 29.85 -16.93 11.57
CA SER A 499 30.17 -18.28 12.06
C SER A 499 30.01 -18.30 13.58
N HIS A 500 29.40 -19.34 14.13
CA HIS A 500 28.94 -19.42 15.51
C HIS A 500 29.53 -20.65 16.18
N HIS A 501 30.17 -20.48 17.33
CA HIS A 501 30.36 -21.59 18.25
C HIS A 501 29.11 -21.69 19.11
N LEU A 502 28.39 -22.80 19.01
CA LEU A 502 27.14 -23.03 19.72
C LEU A 502 27.35 -23.66 21.10
N GLY A 503 28.58 -24.04 21.43
CA GLY A 503 28.90 -24.74 22.68
C GLY A 503 28.15 -26.07 22.75
N GLN A 504 27.63 -26.38 23.94
CA GLN A 504 26.73 -27.51 24.17
C GLN A 504 25.26 -27.08 24.35
N ASN A 505 24.89 -25.85 23.97
CA ASN A 505 23.54 -25.33 24.26
C ASN A 505 22.46 -26.12 23.51
N PHE A 506 22.62 -26.27 22.19
CA PHE A 506 21.68 -27.03 21.37
C PHE A 506 21.77 -28.56 21.57
N SER A 507 22.96 -29.11 21.85
CA SER A 507 23.11 -30.53 22.11
C SER A 507 22.46 -30.95 23.42
N LYS A 508 22.44 -30.07 24.44
CA LYS A 508 21.63 -30.27 25.66
C LYS A 508 20.13 -30.11 25.42
N MET A 509 19.72 -29.16 24.57
CA MET A 509 18.29 -28.97 24.22
C MET A 509 17.68 -30.07 23.35
N PHE A 510 18.49 -30.74 22.52
CA PHE A 510 18.07 -31.79 21.58
C PHE A 510 18.61 -33.18 21.92
N GLU A 511 19.17 -33.36 23.12
CA GLU A 511 19.75 -34.62 23.63
C GLU A 511 20.79 -35.26 22.68
N ILE A 512 21.57 -34.44 21.98
CA ILE A 512 22.62 -34.87 21.05
C ILE A 512 23.86 -35.28 21.85
N VAL A 513 23.85 -36.54 22.28
CA VAL A 513 24.95 -37.19 23.02
C VAL A 513 25.70 -38.19 22.16
N TYR A 514 26.92 -38.49 22.55
CA TYR A 514 27.74 -39.59 22.06
C TYR A 514 28.33 -40.37 23.24
N ASP A 515 28.66 -41.64 23.03
CA ASP A 515 29.36 -42.45 24.02
C ASP A 515 30.87 -42.13 23.96
N ASP A 516 31.45 -41.69 25.07
CA ASP A 516 32.82 -41.20 25.15
C ASP A 516 33.83 -42.37 25.17
N PRO A 517 34.80 -42.45 24.23
CA PRO A 517 35.76 -43.56 24.20
C PRO A 517 36.77 -43.55 25.37
N ASP A 518 37.02 -42.40 26.00
CA ASP A 518 38.00 -42.25 27.08
C ASP A 518 37.36 -42.38 28.47
N THR A 519 36.12 -41.91 28.66
CA THR A 519 35.41 -42.01 29.95
C THR A 519 34.36 -43.12 30.03
N GLN A 520 33.91 -43.65 28.88
CA GLN A 520 32.78 -44.60 28.74
C GLN A 520 31.42 -44.05 29.23
N GLU A 521 31.31 -42.75 29.48
CA GLU A 521 30.06 -42.08 29.82
C GLU A 521 29.43 -41.38 28.61
N LYS A 522 28.18 -40.91 28.74
CA LYS A 522 27.50 -40.15 27.69
C LYS A 522 27.82 -38.67 27.77
N ALA A 523 28.49 -38.14 26.76
CA ALA A 523 28.88 -36.74 26.67
C ALA A 523 28.06 -35.99 25.61
N TYR A 524 27.82 -34.70 25.83
CA TYR A 524 27.15 -33.83 24.84
C TYR A 524 28.17 -33.31 23.82
N VAL A 525 27.82 -33.38 22.52
CA VAL A 525 28.68 -32.84 21.46
C VAL A 525 28.82 -31.31 21.55
N TYR A 526 29.98 -30.78 21.18
CA TYR A 526 30.13 -29.36 20.88
C TYR A 526 29.64 -29.08 19.46
N GLN A 527 28.88 -28.01 19.26
CA GLN A 527 28.31 -27.69 17.95
C GLN A 527 28.77 -26.34 17.42
N ASN A 528 28.75 -26.21 16.10
CA ASN A 528 28.90 -24.94 15.39
C ASN A 528 27.75 -24.75 14.40
N SER A 529 27.53 -23.51 13.97
CA SER A 529 26.81 -23.24 12.73
C SER A 529 27.29 -21.96 12.05
N TRP A 530 27.06 -21.83 10.75
CA TRP A 530 27.47 -20.66 9.97
C TRP A 530 26.53 -20.39 8.81
N GLY A 531 26.58 -19.16 8.28
CA GLY A 531 25.87 -18.82 7.06
C GLY A 531 26.36 -17.58 6.35
N ILE A 532 26.25 -17.62 5.02
CA ILE A 532 26.49 -16.53 4.08
C ILE A 532 25.34 -16.47 3.07
N THR A 533 24.89 -15.27 2.72
CA THR A 533 23.69 -15.05 1.90
C THR A 533 24.00 -14.21 0.66
N THR A 534 23.04 -14.13 -0.27
CA THR A 534 23.10 -13.23 -1.43
C THR A 534 23.28 -11.74 -1.11
N ARG A 535 23.27 -11.33 0.17
CA ARG A 535 23.73 -9.99 0.62
C ARG A 535 25.10 -9.64 0.05
N THR A 536 26.00 -10.61 -0.10
CA THR A 536 27.30 -10.47 -0.76
C THR A 536 27.23 -9.66 -2.06
N ILE A 537 26.25 -9.98 -2.92
CA ILE A 537 26.00 -9.32 -4.21
C ILE A 537 25.59 -7.87 -4.00
N GLY A 538 24.70 -7.59 -3.04
CA GLY A 538 24.28 -6.22 -2.73
C GLY A 538 25.41 -5.35 -2.16
N VAL A 539 26.32 -5.93 -1.36
CA VAL A 539 27.51 -5.21 -0.88
C VAL A 539 28.48 -4.95 -2.03
N MET A 540 28.71 -5.92 -2.92
CA MET A 540 29.52 -5.73 -4.14
C MET A 540 29.01 -4.58 -5.02
N VAL A 541 27.70 -4.52 -5.27
CA VAL A 541 27.06 -3.43 -6.03
C VAL A 541 27.29 -2.06 -5.37
N LEU A 542 27.15 -1.97 -4.04
CA LEU A 542 27.25 -0.71 -3.29
C LEU A 542 28.68 -0.30 -2.89
N VAL A 543 29.68 -1.15 -3.13
CA VAL A 543 31.11 -0.85 -2.93
C VAL A 543 31.78 -0.46 -4.26
N HIS A 544 31.41 -1.11 -5.37
CA HIS A 544 32.10 -0.91 -6.65
C HIS A 544 31.34 -0.07 -7.69
N GLY A 545 30.02 0.06 -7.57
CA GLY A 545 29.19 0.81 -8.51
C GLY A 545 29.55 2.30 -8.62
N ASP A 546 29.27 2.89 -9.78
CA ASP A 546 29.49 4.30 -10.07
C ASP A 546 28.31 4.90 -10.87
N ASP A 547 28.39 6.18 -11.24
CA ASP A 547 27.33 6.91 -11.95
C ASP A 547 27.00 6.36 -13.34
N LYS A 548 27.87 5.49 -13.90
CA LYS A 548 27.60 4.77 -15.16
C LYS A 548 26.88 3.44 -14.94
N GLY A 549 26.82 2.93 -13.70
CA GLY A 549 26.13 1.71 -13.32
C GLY A 549 27.02 0.71 -12.57
N LEU A 550 26.85 -0.58 -12.89
CA LEU A 550 27.60 -1.65 -12.24
C LEU A 550 29.09 -1.59 -12.61
N VAL A 551 29.95 -2.07 -11.70
CA VAL A 551 31.34 -2.44 -11.95
C VAL A 551 31.55 -3.82 -11.33
N LEU A 552 31.67 -4.87 -12.15
CA LEU A 552 31.76 -6.24 -11.65
C LEU A 552 33.23 -6.66 -11.44
N PRO A 553 33.58 -7.28 -10.30
CA PRO A 553 34.90 -7.87 -10.12
C PRO A 553 35.14 -8.97 -11.16
N PRO A 554 36.29 -8.99 -11.86
CA PRO A 554 36.58 -9.93 -12.95
C PRO A 554 36.39 -11.41 -12.66
N ARG A 555 36.50 -11.82 -11.39
CA ARG A 555 36.35 -13.21 -10.97
C ARG A 555 34.88 -13.66 -10.94
N VAL A 556 33.93 -12.76 -10.67
CA VAL A 556 32.48 -13.05 -10.62
C VAL A 556 31.65 -12.49 -11.79
N ALA A 557 32.24 -11.65 -12.66
CA ALA A 557 31.56 -11.16 -13.86
C ALA A 557 31.20 -12.31 -14.82
N GLU A 558 29.94 -12.44 -15.21
CA GLU A 558 29.45 -13.47 -16.15
C GLU A 558 30.22 -13.37 -17.49
N ILE A 559 30.17 -12.18 -18.11
CA ILE A 559 31.01 -11.79 -19.24
C ILE A 559 32.16 -10.95 -18.70
N GLN A 560 33.40 -11.36 -18.99
CA GLN A 560 34.62 -10.64 -18.62
C GLN A 560 35.06 -9.66 -19.72
N ALA A 561 34.91 -10.07 -20.99
CA ALA A 561 35.30 -9.30 -22.15
C ALA A 561 34.17 -9.26 -23.20
N ILE A 562 33.79 -8.07 -23.67
CA ILE A 562 32.79 -7.90 -24.73
C ILE A 562 33.41 -7.30 -26.00
N VAL A 563 33.41 -8.07 -27.09
CA VAL A 563 33.91 -7.63 -28.40
C VAL A 563 32.83 -6.80 -29.10
N VAL A 564 33.15 -5.58 -29.51
CA VAL A 564 32.22 -4.67 -30.20
C VAL A 564 32.80 -4.26 -31.57
N PRO A 565 32.14 -4.62 -32.70
CA PRO A 565 32.56 -4.16 -34.03
C PRO A 565 32.34 -2.64 -34.16
N CYS A 566 33.40 -1.94 -34.53
CA CYS A 566 33.47 -0.48 -34.57
C CYS A 566 33.84 0.02 -35.98
N GLY A 567 33.62 1.31 -36.25
CA GLY A 567 34.02 1.94 -37.52
C GLY A 567 33.18 1.57 -38.76
N ILE A 568 32.09 0.80 -38.60
CA ILE A 568 31.11 0.56 -39.66
C ILE A 568 30.32 1.84 -39.92
N THR A 569 30.30 2.32 -41.16
CA THR A 569 29.50 3.48 -41.60
C THR A 569 28.37 3.05 -42.54
N ALA A 570 27.51 4.00 -42.91
CA ALA A 570 26.55 3.83 -44.01
C ALA A 570 27.22 3.63 -45.38
N SER A 571 28.50 4.02 -45.51
CA SER A 571 29.32 3.86 -46.72
C SER A 571 30.22 2.61 -46.72
N SER A 572 30.35 1.89 -45.60
CA SER A 572 31.09 0.61 -45.56
C SER A 572 30.37 -0.48 -46.35
N SER A 573 31.11 -1.23 -47.17
CA SER A 573 30.53 -2.26 -48.02
C SER A 573 29.97 -3.45 -47.22
N THR A 574 29.11 -4.25 -47.84
CA THR A 574 28.62 -5.51 -47.24
C THR A 574 29.76 -6.49 -46.98
N GLU A 575 30.76 -6.53 -47.87
CA GLU A 575 31.92 -7.42 -47.76
C GLU A 575 32.88 -7.00 -46.64
N GLU A 576 33.16 -5.70 -46.50
CA GLU A 576 33.93 -5.15 -45.38
C GLU A 576 33.25 -5.42 -44.05
N ARG A 577 31.93 -5.22 -43.98
CA ARG A 577 31.10 -5.47 -42.81
C ARG A 577 31.10 -6.96 -42.43
N ASN A 578 30.97 -7.87 -43.39
CA ASN A 578 31.05 -9.31 -43.14
C ASN A 578 32.45 -9.71 -42.65
N LYS A 579 33.51 -9.25 -43.33
CA LYS A 579 34.91 -9.53 -42.96
C LYS A 579 35.25 -9.05 -41.55
N LEU A 580 34.73 -7.89 -41.13
CA LEU A 580 34.85 -7.40 -39.75
C LEU A 580 34.07 -8.28 -38.76
N MET A 581 32.83 -8.63 -39.07
CA MET A 581 32.02 -9.50 -38.20
C MET A 581 32.64 -10.88 -38.01
N ASP A 582 33.21 -11.48 -39.06
CA ASP A 582 33.88 -12.78 -38.96
C ASP A 582 35.20 -12.71 -38.19
N SER A 583 36.02 -11.67 -38.43
CA SER A 583 37.22 -11.38 -37.61
C SER A 583 36.89 -11.17 -36.13
N CYS A 584 35.75 -10.55 -35.79
CA CYS A 584 35.28 -10.47 -34.41
C CYS A 584 34.88 -11.85 -33.84
N LYS A 585 34.20 -12.70 -34.63
CA LYS A 585 33.82 -14.07 -34.20
C LYS A 585 35.04 -14.95 -33.98
N GLU A 586 36.07 -14.82 -34.81
CA GLU A 586 37.38 -15.43 -34.56
C GLU A 586 37.98 -14.91 -33.26
N LEU A 587 38.09 -13.58 -33.08
CA LEU A 587 38.66 -12.99 -31.86
C LEU A 587 37.94 -13.47 -30.59
N VAL A 588 36.61 -13.63 -30.61
CA VAL A 588 35.88 -14.22 -29.48
C VAL A 588 36.29 -15.68 -29.24
N LYS A 589 36.48 -16.49 -30.29
CA LYS A 589 37.02 -17.86 -30.13
C LYS A 589 38.45 -17.86 -29.59
N ASP A 590 39.31 -16.97 -30.10
CA ASP A 590 40.70 -16.83 -29.66
C ASP A 590 40.77 -16.49 -28.15
N LEU A 591 39.90 -15.58 -27.68
CA LEU A 591 39.80 -15.19 -26.27
C LEU A 591 39.18 -16.29 -25.39
N VAL A 592 38.16 -17.00 -25.87
CA VAL A 592 37.56 -18.15 -25.14
C VAL A 592 38.55 -19.31 -25.04
N ALA A 593 39.32 -19.59 -26.10
CA ALA A 593 40.38 -20.60 -26.09
C ALA A 593 41.55 -20.22 -25.16
N ALA A 594 41.80 -18.93 -24.95
CA ALA A 594 42.71 -18.42 -23.93
C ALA A 594 42.14 -18.48 -22.49
N GLY A 595 40.87 -18.85 -22.31
CA GLY A 595 40.22 -19.01 -21.00
C GLY A 595 39.40 -17.81 -20.50
N LEU A 596 39.16 -16.79 -21.33
CA LEU A 596 38.28 -15.67 -20.97
C LEU A 596 36.81 -16.02 -21.20
N ARG A 597 35.93 -15.56 -20.31
CA ARG A 597 34.49 -15.48 -20.59
C ARG A 597 34.21 -14.29 -21.52
N ALA A 598 34.41 -14.51 -22.82
CA ALA A 598 34.28 -13.50 -23.86
C ALA A 598 33.03 -13.70 -24.73
N GLU A 599 32.33 -12.62 -25.05
CA GLU A 599 31.22 -12.58 -26.00
C GLU A 599 31.42 -11.48 -27.07
N GLY A 600 30.53 -11.41 -28.07
CA GLY A 600 30.56 -10.36 -29.09
C GLY A 600 29.18 -9.77 -29.41
N ASP A 601 29.07 -8.44 -29.44
CA ASP A 601 27.81 -7.74 -29.67
C ASP A 601 27.60 -7.41 -31.16
N TYR A 602 27.04 -8.39 -31.88
CA TYR A 602 26.82 -8.31 -33.33
C TYR A 602 25.51 -7.63 -33.74
N ARG A 603 24.75 -7.03 -32.81
CA ARG A 603 23.47 -6.36 -33.11
C ARG A 603 23.68 -5.21 -34.09
N ASP A 604 23.03 -5.24 -35.24
CA ASP A 604 23.15 -4.25 -36.31
C ASP A 604 22.30 -2.99 -36.04
N ASN A 605 21.16 -3.17 -35.36
CA ASN A 605 20.19 -2.13 -35.05
C ASN A 605 20.63 -1.11 -33.96
N TYR A 606 21.86 -1.20 -33.45
CA TYR A 606 22.41 -0.31 -32.40
C TYR A 606 23.79 0.21 -32.77
N SER A 607 24.01 1.52 -32.55
CA SER A 607 25.32 2.15 -32.75
C SER A 607 26.37 1.63 -31.76
N PRO A 608 27.68 1.66 -32.09
CA PRO A 608 28.73 1.27 -31.16
C PRO A 608 28.67 2.02 -29.82
N GLY A 609 28.40 3.34 -29.84
CA GLY A 609 28.23 4.13 -28.62
C GLY A 609 27.07 3.67 -27.72
N TRP A 610 25.94 3.24 -28.31
CA TRP A 610 24.85 2.64 -27.52
C TRP A 610 25.28 1.32 -26.88
N LYS A 611 26.01 0.48 -27.62
CA LYS A 611 26.57 -0.78 -27.08
C LYS A 611 27.58 -0.52 -25.96
N PHE A 612 28.45 0.48 -26.10
CA PHE A 612 29.41 0.87 -25.07
C PHE A 612 28.68 1.17 -23.75
N ASN A 613 27.67 2.04 -23.79
CA ASN A 613 26.86 2.37 -22.62
C ASN A 613 26.08 1.15 -22.07
N HIS A 614 25.53 0.30 -22.94
CA HIS A 614 24.79 -0.91 -22.53
C HIS A 614 25.66 -1.89 -21.72
N TRP A 615 26.94 -2.04 -22.08
CA TRP A 615 27.86 -2.96 -21.39
C TRP A 615 28.62 -2.28 -20.23
N GLU A 616 28.84 -0.96 -20.28
CA GLU A 616 29.31 -0.19 -19.11
C GLU A 616 28.27 -0.20 -17.98
N LEU A 617 26.99 -0.01 -18.29
CA LEU A 617 25.87 -0.10 -17.32
C LEU A 617 25.76 -1.48 -16.65
N LYS A 618 26.02 -2.54 -17.42
CA LYS A 618 26.09 -3.94 -16.91
C LYS A 618 27.39 -4.25 -16.16
N GLY A 619 28.40 -3.38 -16.20
CA GLY A 619 29.66 -3.56 -15.49
C GLY A 619 30.58 -4.64 -16.04
N VAL A 620 30.52 -4.95 -17.34
CA VAL A 620 31.48 -5.87 -17.99
C VAL A 620 32.90 -5.31 -17.82
N PRO A 621 33.85 -6.05 -17.21
CA PRO A 621 35.16 -5.52 -16.82
C PRO A 621 35.98 -4.91 -17.95
N ILE A 622 35.95 -5.51 -19.15
CA ILE A 622 36.68 -5.03 -20.33
C ILE A 622 35.77 -5.02 -21.56
N ARG A 623 35.79 -3.92 -22.32
CA ARG A 623 35.30 -3.88 -23.69
C ARG A 623 36.48 -4.01 -24.66
N VAL A 624 36.32 -4.78 -25.72
CA VAL A 624 37.30 -4.89 -26.82
C VAL A 624 36.69 -4.27 -28.07
N GLU A 625 37.19 -3.12 -28.46
CA GLU A 625 36.81 -2.40 -29.67
C GLU A 625 37.68 -2.91 -30.84
N LEU A 626 37.04 -3.39 -31.93
CA LEU A 626 37.72 -3.83 -33.15
C LEU A 626 37.09 -3.12 -34.36
N GLY A 627 37.88 -2.37 -35.12
CA GLY A 627 37.47 -1.77 -36.39
C GLY A 627 38.38 -2.15 -37.57
N PRO A 628 38.01 -1.76 -38.81
CA PRO A 628 38.77 -2.12 -40.01
C PRO A 628 40.23 -1.62 -40.00
N LYS A 629 40.49 -0.46 -39.36
CA LYS A 629 41.83 0.13 -39.17
C LYS A 629 42.70 -0.64 -38.17
N ASP A 630 42.10 -1.44 -37.30
CA ASP A 630 42.79 -2.16 -36.24
C ASP A 630 43.07 -3.59 -36.72
N MET A 631 42.11 -4.19 -37.43
CA MET A 631 42.32 -5.39 -38.24
C MET A 631 43.50 -5.26 -39.21
N SER A 632 43.63 -4.15 -39.93
CA SER A 632 44.76 -3.95 -40.87
C SER A 632 46.12 -3.78 -40.19
N ARG A 633 46.16 -3.54 -38.87
CA ARG A 633 47.39 -3.41 -38.05
C ARG A 633 47.68 -4.64 -37.18
N GLY A 634 46.79 -5.65 -37.20
CA GLY A 634 46.84 -6.79 -36.28
C GLY A 634 46.60 -6.39 -34.82
N GLU A 635 45.78 -5.36 -34.59
CA GLU A 635 45.57 -4.70 -33.30
C GLU A 635 44.11 -4.79 -32.84
N VAL A 636 43.91 -4.70 -31.53
CA VAL A 636 42.61 -4.57 -30.85
C VAL A 636 42.71 -3.47 -29.79
N VAL A 637 41.63 -2.75 -29.49
CA VAL A 637 41.62 -1.72 -28.44
C VAL A 637 40.82 -2.21 -27.23
N ALA A 638 41.52 -2.51 -26.14
CA ALA A 638 40.91 -2.86 -24.87
C ALA A 638 40.55 -1.59 -24.08
N VAL A 639 39.36 -1.56 -23.47
CA VAL A 639 38.87 -0.45 -22.63
C VAL A 639 38.44 -0.98 -21.27
N ARG A 640 39.03 -0.45 -20.20
CA ARG A 640 38.80 -0.90 -18.82
C ARG A 640 37.57 -0.23 -18.21
N ARG A 641 36.65 -1.01 -17.62
CA ARG A 641 35.43 -0.47 -16.98
C ARG A 641 35.70 0.33 -15.71
N LEU A 642 36.74 -0.02 -14.95
CA LEU A 642 37.09 0.60 -13.67
C LEU A 642 37.57 2.05 -13.80
N THR A 643 38.30 2.35 -14.86
CA THR A 643 39.02 3.63 -15.07
C THR A 643 38.64 4.36 -16.35
N GLY A 644 38.14 3.64 -17.36
CA GLY A 644 37.94 4.17 -18.71
C GLY A 644 39.19 4.13 -19.60
N ASP A 645 40.34 3.65 -19.10
CA ASP A 645 41.60 3.61 -19.85
C ASP A 645 41.46 2.80 -21.15
N LYS A 646 42.05 3.31 -22.24
CA LYS A 646 42.15 2.62 -23.53
C LYS A 646 43.58 2.14 -23.77
N THR A 647 43.74 0.86 -24.10
CA THR A 647 45.03 0.22 -24.38
C THR A 647 44.95 -0.54 -25.70
N THR A 648 45.81 -0.19 -26.67
CA THR A 648 45.96 -0.97 -27.90
C THR A 648 46.84 -2.18 -27.65
N LEU A 649 46.35 -3.38 -28.01
CA LEU A 649 47.04 -4.66 -27.86
C LEU A 649 47.23 -5.31 -29.23
N LYS A 650 48.28 -6.11 -29.43
CA LYS A 650 48.38 -6.99 -30.60
C LYS A 650 47.41 -8.16 -30.48
N ARG A 651 46.74 -8.54 -31.57
CA ARG A 651 45.71 -9.61 -31.57
C ARG A 651 46.26 -10.96 -31.09
N ALA A 652 47.53 -11.28 -31.40
CA ALA A 652 48.16 -12.52 -30.97
C ALA A 652 48.30 -12.63 -29.43
N ASP A 653 48.72 -11.55 -28.78
CA ASP A 653 48.97 -11.51 -27.33
C ASP A 653 47.71 -11.17 -26.51
N ALA A 654 46.62 -10.77 -27.18
CA ALA A 654 45.43 -10.21 -26.55
C ALA A 654 44.82 -11.11 -25.47
N GLY A 655 44.75 -12.44 -25.69
CA GLY A 655 44.22 -13.38 -24.68
C GLY A 655 44.98 -13.31 -23.36
N LYS A 656 46.31 -13.42 -23.41
CA LYS A 656 47.15 -13.34 -22.21
C LYS A 656 47.10 -11.95 -21.57
N LEU A 657 47.31 -10.89 -22.36
CA LEU A 657 47.36 -9.52 -21.85
C LEU A 657 46.03 -9.07 -21.25
N LEU A 658 44.90 -9.61 -21.71
CA LEU A 658 43.60 -9.37 -21.10
C LEU A 658 43.39 -10.16 -19.80
N LEU A 659 43.90 -11.39 -19.65
CA LEU A 659 43.91 -12.09 -18.36
C LEU A 659 44.74 -11.34 -17.31
N ASP A 660 45.97 -10.93 -17.68
CA ASP A 660 46.85 -10.14 -16.82
C ASP A 660 46.17 -8.80 -16.42
N MET A 661 45.44 -8.17 -17.36
CA MET A 661 44.67 -6.95 -17.10
C MET A 661 43.43 -7.18 -16.22
N LEU A 662 42.74 -8.31 -16.33
CA LEU A 662 41.61 -8.68 -15.47
C LEU A 662 42.10 -8.90 -14.02
N GLU A 663 43.20 -9.64 -13.82
CA GLU A 663 43.76 -9.85 -12.48
C GLU A 663 44.25 -8.55 -11.85
N LYS A 664 44.98 -7.71 -12.60
CA LYS A 664 45.38 -6.36 -12.16
C LYS A 664 44.16 -5.48 -11.82
N THR A 665 43.05 -5.62 -12.55
CA THR A 665 41.80 -4.89 -12.26
C THR A 665 41.14 -5.36 -10.97
N HIS A 666 41.14 -6.66 -10.65
CA HIS A 666 40.66 -7.17 -9.37
C HIS A 666 41.48 -6.62 -8.19
N GLN A 667 42.81 -6.60 -8.33
CA GLN A 667 43.73 -6.06 -7.32
C GLN A 667 43.56 -4.54 -7.14
N GLU A 668 43.39 -3.78 -8.22
CA GLU A 668 43.09 -2.33 -8.15
C GLU A 668 41.72 -2.04 -7.51
N MET A 669 40.69 -2.85 -7.77
CA MET A 669 39.38 -2.73 -7.11
C MET A 669 39.50 -2.96 -5.60
N LEU A 670 40.17 -4.03 -5.17
CA LEU A 670 40.38 -4.33 -3.75
C LEU A 670 41.22 -3.24 -3.07
N ALA A 671 42.28 -2.75 -3.71
CA ALA A 671 43.12 -1.68 -3.19
C ALA A 671 42.36 -0.34 -3.05
N LYS A 672 41.52 0.02 -4.03
CA LYS A 672 40.62 1.19 -3.97
C LYS A 672 39.66 1.07 -2.79
N ALA A 673 38.91 -0.03 -2.71
CA ALA A 673 37.94 -0.26 -1.64
C ALA A 673 38.61 -0.31 -0.25
N THR A 674 39.83 -0.86 -0.15
CA THR A 674 40.62 -0.87 1.10
C THR A 674 41.00 0.53 1.53
N LYS A 675 41.52 1.36 0.61
CA LYS A 675 41.84 2.76 0.89
C LYS A 675 40.61 3.58 1.30
N GLU A 676 39.45 3.33 0.70
CA GLU A 676 38.19 4.00 1.05
C GLU A 676 37.61 3.54 2.39
N ARG A 677 37.75 2.26 2.75
CA ARG A 677 37.43 1.74 4.10
C ARG A 677 38.33 2.35 5.14
N ASP A 678 39.64 2.33 4.92
CA ASP A 678 40.64 2.71 5.92
C ASP A 678 40.69 4.23 6.12
N GLY A 679 40.49 5.02 5.06
CA GLY A 679 40.25 6.46 5.15
C GLY A 679 38.93 6.85 5.85
N ARG A 680 38.07 5.88 6.16
CA ARG A 680 36.81 6.02 6.90
C ARG A 680 36.79 5.17 8.18
N LEU A 681 37.96 4.69 8.62
CA LEU A 681 38.17 4.00 9.88
C LEU A 681 38.90 4.96 10.82
N SER A 682 38.39 5.19 12.03
CA SER A 682 39.03 6.12 12.98
C SER A 682 39.12 5.54 14.38
N MET A 683 40.32 5.57 14.95
CA MET A 683 40.51 5.23 16.36
C MET A 683 40.17 6.44 17.22
N VAL A 684 39.40 6.22 18.29
CA VAL A 684 38.93 7.25 19.21
C VAL A 684 39.03 6.74 20.65
N ASP A 685 39.69 7.51 21.51
CA ASP A 685 39.90 7.18 22.92
C ASP A 685 39.08 8.10 23.86
N LYS A 686 38.30 9.05 23.30
CA LYS A 686 37.40 9.96 24.03
C LYS A 686 35.99 9.99 23.44
N TRP A 687 35.03 10.42 24.24
CA TRP A 687 33.61 10.43 23.87
C TRP A 687 33.26 11.51 22.84
N GLU A 688 33.88 12.67 22.92
CA GLU A 688 33.68 13.80 22.00
C GLU A 688 34.21 13.45 20.60
N ASP A 689 35.41 12.86 20.54
CA ASP A 689 36.01 12.34 19.31
C ASP A 689 35.15 11.20 18.72
N PHE A 690 34.49 10.39 19.57
CA PHE A 690 33.58 9.31 19.15
C PHE A 690 32.28 9.87 18.54
N THR A 691 31.65 10.89 19.13
CA THR A 691 30.40 11.44 18.57
C THR A 691 30.66 12.18 17.26
N ASP A 692 31.68 13.02 17.16
CA ASP A 692 32.03 13.73 15.91
C ASP A 692 32.40 12.77 14.77
N ALA A 693 33.21 11.75 15.03
CA ALA A 693 33.63 10.82 13.97
C ALA A 693 32.45 9.97 13.42
N LEU A 694 31.38 9.72 14.20
CA LEU A 694 30.13 9.15 13.68
C LEU A 694 29.41 10.07 12.69
N GLU A 695 29.50 11.39 12.87
CA GLU A 695 28.89 12.40 11.98
C GLU A 695 29.69 12.58 10.71
N ARG A 696 31.03 12.48 10.80
CA ARG A 696 31.92 12.38 9.63
C ARG A 696 31.75 11.07 8.83
N LYS A 697 30.77 10.22 9.20
CA LYS A 697 30.38 8.94 8.58
C LYS A 697 31.43 7.81 8.72
N HIS A 698 32.25 7.84 9.77
CA HIS A 698 33.31 6.84 9.95
C HIS A 698 32.84 5.61 10.74
N ILE A 699 33.51 4.47 10.51
CA ILE A 699 33.52 3.34 11.43
C ILE A 699 34.58 3.63 12.50
N LEU A 700 34.26 3.37 13.77
CA LEU A 700 35.11 3.75 14.90
C LEU A 700 35.74 2.55 15.58
N LEU A 701 36.99 2.69 16.04
CA LEU A 701 37.69 1.76 16.91
C LEU A 701 37.86 2.41 18.28
N ALA A 702 37.20 1.87 19.30
CA ALA A 702 37.15 2.49 20.63
C ALA A 702 37.37 1.47 21.76
N PRO A 703 38.13 1.78 22.83
CA PRO A 703 38.27 0.92 24.00
C PRO A 703 36.91 0.69 24.70
N PHE A 704 36.52 -0.56 24.90
CA PHE A 704 35.20 -0.91 25.43
C PHE A 704 35.26 -2.02 26.50
N CYS A 705 34.44 -1.90 27.54
CA CYS A 705 34.39 -2.85 28.66
C CYS A 705 33.65 -4.16 28.36
N GLY A 706 32.95 -4.26 27.21
CA GLY A 706 32.20 -5.47 26.82
C GLY A 706 30.84 -5.64 27.51
N GLU A 707 30.46 -4.74 28.42
CA GLU A 707 29.27 -4.89 29.25
C GLU A 707 27.99 -4.46 28.54
N ILE A 708 26.93 -5.28 28.62
CA ILE A 708 25.66 -5.06 27.91
C ILE A 708 24.99 -3.72 28.27
N PRO A 709 24.92 -3.28 29.55
CA PRO A 709 24.38 -1.97 29.88
C PRO A 709 25.20 -0.82 29.28
N CYS A 710 26.53 -0.96 29.21
CA CYS A 710 27.39 0.04 28.61
C CYS A 710 27.22 0.10 27.09
N GLU A 711 26.97 -1.02 26.41
CA GLU A 711 26.64 -0.98 24.97
C GLU A 711 25.28 -0.32 24.71
N ASP A 712 24.28 -0.58 25.56
CA ASP A 712 22.99 0.09 25.43
C ASP A 712 23.07 1.58 25.72
N ASN A 713 23.86 2.01 26.70
CA ASN A 713 24.16 3.42 26.97
C ASN A 713 24.90 4.07 25.80
N ILE A 714 26.01 3.49 25.30
CA ILE A 714 26.71 3.99 24.09
C ILE A 714 25.71 4.19 22.94
N LYS A 715 24.80 3.25 22.72
CA LYS A 715 23.79 3.30 21.66
C LYS A 715 22.66 4.31 21.94
N ASN A 716 22.40 4.67 23.18
CA ASN A 716 21.40 5.69 23.54
C ASN A 716 22.02 7.09 23.47
N ASP A 717 23.22 7.25 24.02
CA ASP A 717 23.85 8.54 24.31
C ASP A 717 24.67 9.05 23.10
N SER A 718 25.12 8.16 22.19
CA SER A 718 25.65 8.56 20.87
C SER A 718 24.55 8.76 19.81
N ALA A 719 23.28 8.57 20.16
CA ALA A 719 22.18 9.13 19.39
C ALA A 719 21.92 10.54 19.92
N ARG A 720 22.16 11.59 19.12
CA ARG A 720 22.03 12.98 19.57
C ARG A 720 20.74 13.21 20.39
N THR A 721 20.92 13.77 21.57
CA THR A 721 19.91 14.48 22.36
C THR A 721 20.14 15.98 22.18
N ASP A 722 19.09 16.79 22.28
CA ASP A 722 19.05 18.08 21.59
C ASP A 722 19.51 19.27 22.47
N ASP A 723 20.26 18.98 23.54
CA ASP A 723 20.57 19.90 24.65
C ASP A 723 22.04 20.39 24.69
N ASP A 724 22.86 20.12 23.66
CA ASP A 724 24.22 20.67 23.54
C ASP A 724 24.24 21.92 22.63
N PRO A 725 24.51 23.12 23.17
CA PRO A 725 24.50 24.37 22.42
C PRO A 725 25.80 24.66 21.63
N THR A 726 26.78 23.75 21.57
CA THR A 726 28.15 24.10 21.15
C THR A 726 28.58 23.66 19.75
N THR A 727 27.74 22.95 18.97
CA THR A 727 28.15 22.40 17.64
C THR A 727 27.21 22.77 16.48
N GLU A 728 27.72 23.56 15.52
CA GLU A 728 26.91 24.11 14.40
C GLU A 728 26.56 23.12 13.27
N VAL A 729 27.12 21.91 13.26
CA VAL A 729 26.94 20.96 12.14
C VAL A 729 25.85 19.93 12.43
N LYS A 730 24.75 19.98 11.66
CA LYS A 730 23.60 19.05 11.75
C LYS A 730 23.84 17.79 10.92
N ALA A 731 23.84 16.63 11.59
CA ALA A 731 23.99 15.29 11.00
C ALA A 731 23.23 14.24 11.86
N PRO A 732 22.89 13.04 11.33
CA PRO A 732 21.67 12.34 11.75
C PRO A 732 21.80 11.46 13.00
N ALA A 733 20.85 11.63 13.92
CA ALA A 733 20.78 11.04 15.25
C ALA A 733 20.48 9.51 15.29
N MET A 734 21.40 8.70 14.77
CA MET A 734 21.43 7.25 14.98
C MET A 734 22.62 6.86 15.84
N GLY A 735 22.34 6.34 17.03
CA GLY A 735 23.36 5.88 17.97
C GLY A 735 24.13 4.68 17.46
N ALA A 736 25.42 4.65 17.78
CA ALA A 736 26.32 3.58 17.38
C ALA A 736 25.94 2.25 18.03
N LYS A 737 26.17 1.16 17.29
CA LYS A 737 26.18 -0.20 17.83
C LYS A 737 27.58 -0.77 17.75
N SER A 738 27.89 -1.74 18.60
CA SER A 738 29.04 -2.59 18.30
C SER A 738 28.83 -3.32 16.97
N LEU A 739 29.92 -3.51 16.24
CA LEU A 739 29.97 -4.21 14.97
C LEU A 739 30.72 -5.52 15.17
N CYS A 740 31.95 -5.46 15.69
CA CYS A 740 32.70 -6.60 16.20
C CYS A 740 33.84 -6.11 17.11
N VAL A 741 34.39 -6.99 17.93
CA VAL A 741 35.75 -6.89 18.47
C VAL A 741 36.68 -7.47 17.40
N PRO A 742 37.51 -6.66 16.71
CA PRO A 742 38.41 -7.18 15.68
C PRO A 742 39.44 -8.13 16.28
N PHE A 743 39.75 -9.22 15.60
CA PHE A 743 40.80 -10.14 16.07
C PHE A 743 42.19 -9.51 15.99
N GLN A 744 42.45 -8.73 14.95
CA GLN A 744 43.61 -7.86 14.89
C GLN A 744 43.29 -6.54 15.60
N GLN A 745 43.63 -6.47 16.89
CA GLN A 745 43.52 -5.24 17.68
C GLN A 745 44.53 -4.19 17.17
N PRO A 746 44.14 -2.91 17.01
CA PRO A 746 45.01 -1.89 16.40
C PRO A 746 46.17 -1.46 17.31
N ARG A 747 46.00 -1.56 18.63
CA ARG A 747 47.06 -1.44 19.65
C ARG A 747 46.72 -2.31 20.86
N ALA A 748 47.70 -2.56 21.73
CA ALA A 748 47.44 -3.12 23.05
C ALA A 748 46.67 -2.11 23.93
N LEU A 749 45.89 -2.63 24.88
CA LEU A 749 45.33 -1.84 25.97
C LEU A 749 46.38 -1.61 27.05
N THR A 750 46.33 -0.42 27.65
CA THR A 750 47.26 0.11 28.63
C THR A 750 46.57 0.28 29.99
N ALA A 751 47.33 0.41 31.07
CA ALA A 751 46.77 0.64 32.41
C ALA A 751 45.99 1.98 32.53
N SER A 752 46.26 2.92 31.61
CA SER A 752 45.61 4.24 31.49
C SER A 752 44.31 4.24 30.68
N ASP A 753 44.02 3.19 29.90
CA ASP A 753 42.82 3.15 29.06
C ASP A 753 41.54 3.03 29.88
N LYS A 754 40.53 3.82 29.49
CA LYS A 754 39.17 3.82 30.06
C LYS A 754 38.18 3.27 29.03
N CYS A 755 36.99 2.87 29.48
CA CYS A 755 35.91 2.62 28.54
C CYS A 755 35.51 3.93 27.84
N ILE A 756 35.20 3.89 26.54
CA ILE A 756 34.87 5.07 25.73
C ILE A 756 33.66 5.87 26.25
N HIS A 757 32.77 5.22 27.00
CA HIS A 757 31.56 5.87 27.53
C HIS A 757 31.87 6.63 28.83
N PRO A 758 31.57 7.94 28.95
CA PRO A 758 32.04 8.76 30.07
C PRO A 758 31.45 8.32 31.42
N ALA A 759 30.22 7.81 31.43
CA ALA A 759 29.58 7.25 32.63
C ALA A 759 30.06 5.84 33.02
N CYS A 760 31.03 5.24 32.31
CA CYS A 760 31.49 3.88 32.56
C CYS A 760 32.84 3.85 33.28
N THR A 761 32.83 3.44 34.56
CA THR A 761 34.03 3.30 35.40
C THR A 761 34.79 1.99 35.19
N ASN A 762 34.24 1.05 34.40
CA ASN A 762 34.86 -0.24 34.12
C ASN A 762 36.07 -0.08 33.19
N LYS A 763 37.14 -0.86 33.45
CA LYS A 763 38.28 -0.95 32.53
C LYS A 763 37.83 -1.56 31.18
N PRO A 764 38.39 -1.10 30.04
CA PRO A 764 38.13 -1.72 28.75
C PRO A 764 38.73 -3.13 28.72
N LYS A 765 38.03 -4.06 28.06
CA LYS A 765 38.49 -5.44 27.83
C LYS A 765 39.08 -5.63 26.43
N SER A 766 38.62 -4.84 25.46
CA SER A 766 39.10 -4.85 24.08
C SER A 766 38.76 -3.55 23.37
N ILE A 767 39.50 -3.23 22.31
CA ILE A 767 39.12 -2.20 21.34
C ILE A 767 38.05 -2.80 20.44
N THR A 768 36.89 -2.16 20.38
CA THR A 768 35.69 -2.64 19.69
C THR A 768 35.37 -1.70 18.52
N LEU A 769 34.93 -2.30 17.42
CA LEU A 769 34.47 -1.63 16.22
C LEU A 769 33.02 -1.15 16.41
N PHE A 770 32.72 0.12 16.16
CA PHE A 770 31.41 0.75 16.32
C PHE A 770 30.95 1.47 15.06
N GLY A 771 29.63 1.56 14.84
CA GLY A 771 29.07 2.35 13.73
C GLY A 771 27.54 2.34 13.63
N ARG A 772 27.02 3.06 12.63
CA ARG A 772 25.58 3.31 12.42
C ARG A 772 24.92 2.23 11.55
N ARG A 773 23.78 1.69 12.01
CA ARG A 773 22.87 0.79 11.25
C ARG A 773 21.53 1.52 10.92
N PRO A 774 20.57 0.94 10.16
CA PRO A 774 19.36 1.66 9.70
C PRO A 774 18.37 2.11 10.80
N TRP A 775 17.53 3.08 10.45
CA TRP A 775 16.63 3.90 11.29
C TRP A 775 15.67 3.17 12.27
N LYS A 776 15.13 3.94 13.23
CA LYS A 776 14.05 3.59 14.17
C LYS A 776 12.96 4.67 14.11
N GLY A 777 11.69 4.27 14.05
CA GLY A 777 10.55 5.20 13.96
C GLY A 777 10.07 5.78 15.31
N SER A 778 9.23 6.81 15.23
CA SER A 778 8.49 7.44 16.33
C SER A 778 7.21 8.12 15.79
N LEU A 779 6.61 9.07 16.53
CA LEU A 779 5.56 9.96 16.05
C LEU A 779 5.70 11.37 16.64
N LYS A 780 5.81 12.40 15.81
CA LYS A 780 5.84 13.83 16.20
C LYS A 780 4.99 14.70 15.26
N VAL A 781 4.51 15.86 15.74
CA VAL A 781 3.76 16.87 14.96
C VAL A 781 4.48 18.23 15.04
N ARG A 782 4.48 19.01 13.95
CA ARG A 782 5.07 20.37 13.88
C ARG A 782 4.01 21.46 13.76
N PHE A 783 4.25 22.63 14.36
CA PHE A 783 3.32 23.77 14.37
C PHE A 783 3.90 25.13 13.93
N ASP A 784 5.22 25.30 13.73
CA ASP A 784 5.81 26.61 13.37
C ASP A 784 6.79 26.55 12.18
N ILE A 785 6.65 27.55 11.29
CA ILE A 785 7.42 27.82 10.09
C ILE A 785 8.54 28.86 10.25
N THR A 786 8.63 29.58 11.38
CA THR A 786 9.53 30.75 11.45
C THR A 786 10.98 30.39 11.11
N LEU A 787 11.52 31.03 10.06
CA LEU A 787 12.86 30.76 9.54
C LEU A 787 14.00 31.11 10.53
N PHE A 788 13.64 31.76 11.64
CA PHE A 788 14.52 32.20 12.73
C PHE A 788 14.20 31.48 14.06
N GLY A 789 13.22 30.56 14.10
CA GLY A 789 12.84 29.78 15.27
C GLY A 789 13.79 28.60 15.52
N ILE A 790 14.91 28.84 16.20
CA ILE A 790 15.89 27.79 16.53
C ILE A 790 15.41 26.99 17.76
N GLY A 791 14.87 25.78 17.55
CA GLY A 791 14.60 24.86 18.66
C GLY A 791 13.85 23.57 18.32
N THR A 792 13.86 22.62 19.25
CA THR A 792 13.01 21.42 19.23
C THR A 792 11.57 21.69 19.65
N SER A 793 11.31 22.85 20.28
CA SER A 793 10.01 23.30 20.78
C SER A 793 8.87 23.20 19.77
N ALA A 794 9.16 23.42 18.49
CA ALA A 794 8.20 23.32 17.39
C ALA A 794 7.69 21.89 17.12
N PHE A 795 8.28 20.84 17.72
CA PHE A 795 7.97 19.42 17.43
C PHE A 795 7.42 18.66 18.65
N ILE A 796 6.11 18.44 18.65
CA ILE A 796 5.34 17.81 19.73
C ILE A 796 5.37 16.28 19.58
N GLU A 797 5.85 15.55 20.59
CA GLU A 797 5.75 14.07 20.63
C GLU A 797 4.37 13.59 21.07
N LEU A 798 3.84 12.54 20.43
CA LEU A 798 2.50 12.02 20.67
C LEU A 798 2.50 10.63 21.34
N PRO A 799 1.54 10.33 22.24
CA PRO A 799 1.49 9.05 22.94
C PRO A 799 1.15 7.89 21.98
N GLN A 800 2.05 6.90 21.93
CA GLN A 800 1.94 5.74 21.02
C GLN A 800 1.20 4.52 21.60
N SER A 801 0.69 4.63 22.82
CA SER A 801 -0.14 3.62 23.51
C SER A 801 -1.12 4.30 24.45
N GLY A 802 -2.22 3.64 24.80
CA GLY A 802 -3.22 4.17 25.73
C GLY A 802 -2.64 4.30 27.13
N THR A 803 -1.80 3.35 27.56
CA THR A 803 -0.97 3.47 28.77
C THR A 803 -0.14 4.77 28.77
N LYS A 804 0.47 5.14 27.64
CA LYS A 804 1.21 6.43 27.51
C LYS A 804 0.29 7.64 27.46
N ALA A 805 -0.88 7.53 26.84
CA ALA A 805 -1.87 8.61 26.80
C ALA A 805 -2.37 8.94 28.21
N VAL A 806 -2.73 7.93 29.00
CA VAL A 806 -3.09 8.07 30.42
C VAL A 806 -1.95 8.71 31.22
N ALA A 807 -0.71 8.25 31.03
CA ALA A 807 0.46 8.84 31.70
C ALA A 807 0.72 10.31 31.31
N ALA A 808 0.37 10.71 30.09
CA ALA A 808 0.41 12.09 29.62
C ALA A 808 -0.80 12.94 30.07
N GLY A 809 -1.74 12.39 30.85
CA GLY A 809 -2.95 13.07 31.32
C GLY A 809 -4.07 13.18 30.27
N TRP A 810 -3.98 12.44 29.17
CA TRP A 810 -4.99 12.41 28.11
C TRP A 810 -6.20 11.58 28.54
N LYS A 811 -7.37 11.89 28.00
CA LYS A 811 -8.64 11.22 28.31
C LYS A 811 -9.25 10.59 27.06
N GLN A 812 -9.85 9.42 27.23
CA GLN A 812 -10.66 8.79 26.19
C GLN A 812 -11.91 9.64 25.91
N LYS A 813 -12.30 9.76 24.65
CA LYS A 813 -13.47 10.53 24.19
C LYS A 813 -14.26 9.76 23.13
N GLU A 814 -15.54 10.10 22.99
CA GLU A 814 -16.36 9.62 21.88
C GLU A 814 -15.82 10.16 20.56
N ARG A 815 -15.68 9.28 19.56
CA ARG A 815 -15.00 9.57 18.30
C ARG A 815 -16.03 9.85 17.19
N PRO A 816 -15.80 10.83 16.30
CA PRO A 816 -16.62 11.00 15.11
C PRO A 816 -16.54 9.80 14.16
N ASN A 817 -17.56 9.67 13.33
CA ASN A 817 -17.56 8.76 12.19
C ASN A 817 -16.31 8.98 11.31
N GLY A 818 -15.83 7.90 10.72
CA GLY A 818 -14.70 7.91 9.78
C GLY A 818 -14.88 6.86 8.69
N PRO A 819 -13.88 6.67 7.81
CA PRO A 819 -13.90 5.67 6.76
C PRO A 819 -14.27 4.26 7.26
N ALA A 820 -15.02 3.52 6.44
CA ALA A 820 -15.54 2.21 6.80
C ALA A 820 -14.42 1.23 7.18
N GLY A 821 -14.63 0.45 8.24
CA GLY A 821 -13.66 -0.53 8.77
C GLY A 821 -12.82 -0.04 9.96
N TYR A 822 -12.69 1.28 10.18
CA TYR A 822 -11.90 1.83 11.30
C TYR A 822 -12.70 2.07 12.60
N ALA A 823 -13.93 1.56 12.72
CA ALA A 823 -14.87 1.92 13.79
C ALA A 823 -14.40 1.53 15.22
N ASN A 824 -13.55 0.51 15.36
CA ASN A 824 -13.21 -0.11 16.64
C ASN A 824 -12.04 0.56 17.41
N LEU A 825 -11.60 1.76 17.00
CA LEU A 825 -10.47 2.45 17.64
C LEU A 825 -10.93 3.42 18.74
N ALA A 826 -10.31 3.33 19.92
CA ALA A 826 -10.47 4.27 21.01
C ALA A 826 -9.72 5.58 20.71
N MET A 827 -10.42 6.71 20.79
CA MET A 827 -9.81 8.04 20.64
C MET A 827 -9.41 8.61 21.99
N TRP A 828 -8.17 9.07 22.10
CA TRP A 828 -7.62 9.74 23.27
C TRP A 828 -7.18 11.16 22.91
N CYS A 829 -7.62 12.14 23.69
CA CYS A 829 -7.33 13.56 23.49
C CYS A 829 -6.68 14.19 24.73
N PRO A 830 -5.91 15.28 24.59
CA PRO A 830 -5.55 16.15 25.70
C PRO A 830 -6.77 16.58 26.56
N LYS A 831 -6.52 16.95 27.81
CA LYS A 831 -7.58 17.20 28.81
C LYS A 831 -8.57 18.30 28.42
N ASN A 832 -8.08 19.39 27.83
CA ASN A 832 -8.81 20.64 27.53
C ASN A 832 -8.73 21.02 26.03
N ASP A 833 -8.22 20.12 25.18
CA ASP A 833 -7.94 20.38 23.76
C ASP A 833 -8.17 19.09 22.96
N TYR A 834 -8.98 19.15 21.92
CA TYR A 834 -9.30 18.02 21.04
C TYR A 834 -8.77 18.20 19.61
N THR A 835 -7.93 19.21 19.37
CA THR A 835 -7.40 19.58 18.04
C THR A 835 -6.59 18.45 17.42
N VAL A 836 -5.82 17.72 18.24
CA VAL A 836 -5.04 16.54 17.83
C VAL A 836 -5.27 15.41 18.85
N CYS A 837 -5.88 14.32 18.41
CA CYS A 837 -6.20 13.15 19.23
C CYS A 837 -5.64 11.86 18.61
N VAL A 838 -5.06 10.97 19.43
CA VAL A 838 -4.52 9.68 18.94
C VAL A 838 -5.60 8.62 18.89
N LEU A 839 -5.55 7.77 17.87
CA LEU A 839 -6.45 6.62 17.69
C LEU A 839 -5.70 5.34 18.05
N ILE A 840 -6.23 4.58 18.99
CA ILE A 840 -5.56 3.43 19.63
C ILE A 840 -6.45 2.20 19.50
N ASP A 841 -5.87 1.04 19.20
CA ASP A 841 -6.61 -0.21 19.06
C ASP A 841 -6.81 -0.96 20.39
N ASP A 842 -7.48 -2.10 20.32
CA ASP A 842 -7.75 -3.01 21.43
C ASP A 842 -6.49 -3.73 21.97
N THR A 843 -5.31 -3.49 21.39
CA THR A 843 -4.02 -4.05 21.82
C THR A 843 -3.16 -3.05 22.61
N ASP A 844 -3.73 -1.89 22.99
CA ASP A 844 -3.07 -0.72 23.58
C ASP A 844 -2.04 -0.03 22.65
N TYR A 845 -2.09 -0.25 21.34
CA TYR A 845 -1.15 0.39 20.40
C TYR A 845 -1.82 1.42 19.50
N ILE A 846 -1.07 2.47 19.18
CA ILE A 846 -1.52 3.46 18.21
C ILE A 846 -1.79 2.83 16.83
N ALA A 847 -2.91 3.23 16.26
CA ALA A 847 -3.44 2.82 14.96
C ALA A 847 -3.66 4.02 14.02
N GLY A 848 -3.73 5.25 14.55
CA GLY A 848 -3.89 6.45 13.75
C GLY A 848 -3.87 7.76 14.55
N LEU A 849 -4.24 8.84 13.88
CA LEU A 849 -4.39 10.19 14.42
C LEU A 849 -5.65 10.83 13.85
N GLN A 850 -6.34 11.62 14.66
CA GLN A 850 -7.41 12.51 14.26
C GLN A 850 -6.98 13.96 14.45
N VAL A 851 -7.28 14.79 13.47
CA VAL A 851 -7.06 16.25 13.47
C VAL A 851 -8.44 16.91 13.40
N ALA A 852 -8.67 17.95 14.22
CA ALA A 852 -9.97 18.59 14.38
C ALA A 852 -9.85 20.13 14.34
N LEU A 853 -10.60 20.76 13.43
CA LEU A 853 -10.67 22.21 13.26
C LEU A 853 -11.99 22.73 13.86
N ASN A 854 -11.92 23.49 14.96
CA ASN A 854 -13.10 24.06 15.61
C ASN A 854 -13.76 25.12 14.71
N THR A 855 -15.06 25.01 14.46
CA THR A 855 -15.82 25.93 13.58
C THR A 855 -15.90 27.36 14.10
N GLU A 856 -15.71 27.58 15.40
CA GLU A 856 -15.65 28.93 15.99
C GLU A 856 -14.30 29.60 15.74
N GLN A 857 -13.25 28.80 15.55
CA GLN A 857 -11.86 29.23 15.42
C GLN A 857 -11.36 29.15 13.97
N PHE A 858 -12.13 28.57 13.05
CA PHE A 858 -11.77 28.42 11.65
C PHE A 858 -12.78 29.16 10.77
N SER A 859 -12.29 30.06 9.92
CA SER A 859 -13.11 30.96 9.11
C SER A 859 -12.66 31.00 7.65
N ASN A 860 -13.49 31.54 6.76
CA ASN A 860 -13.20 31.75 5.33
C ASN A 860 -12.88 30.46 4.53
N ASN A 861 -13.42 29.31 4.93
CA ASN A 861 -13.36 28.11 4.09
C ASN A 861 -14.10 28.34 2.75
N ILE A 862 -13.46 27.94 1.65
CA ILE A 862 -13.95 28.04 0.26
C ILE A 862 -14.07 26.68 -0.45
N TYR A 863 -13.68 25.58 0.21
CA TYR A 863 -13.73 24.22 -0.33
C TYR A 863 -14.86 23.41 0.31
N ASP A 864 -15.44 22.47 -0.45
CA ASP A 864 -16.37 21.50 0.12
C ASP A 864 -15.55 20.50 0.95
N TRP A 865 -15.54 20.73 2.26
CA TRP A 865 -14.82 19.90 3.22
C TRP A 865 -15.35 18.47 3.28
N THR A 866 -16.62 18.23 2.95
CA THR A 866 -17.18 16.88 2.78
C THR A 866 -16.55 16.20 1.57
N ALA A 867 -16.47 16.93 0.45
CA ALA A 867 -15.80 16.46 -0.76
C ALA A 867 -14.28 16.25 -0.54
N GLN A 868 -13.63 17.03 0.33
CA GLN A 868 -12.21 16.83 0.72
C GLN A 868 -12.00 15.73 1.79
N GLY A 869 -13.05 15.11 2.32
CA GLY A 869 -12.94 13.98 3.26
C GLY A 869 -12.96 14.35 4.75
N PHE A 870 -13.26 15.59 5.11
CA PHE A 870 -13.53 15.98 6.49
C PHE A 870 -14.95 15.57 6.90
N THR A 871 -15.10 15.14 8.16
CA THR A 871 -16.39 14.78 8.78
C THR A 871 -16.71 15.76 9.90
N TYR A 872 -17.95 16.26 9.92
CA TYR A 872 -18.45 17.14 10.98
C TYR A 872 -18.65 16.39 12.30
N TRP A 873 -18.24 16.99 13.41
CA TRP A 873 -18.27 16.41 14.76
C TRP A 873 -18.76 17.45 15.77
N THR A 874 -19.76 17.07 16.57
CA THR A 874 -20.21 17.86 17.73
C THR A 874 -19.89 17.08 19.00
N THR A 875 -19.31 17.74 19.99
CA THR A 875 -18.92 17.11 21.26
C THR A 875 -18.94 18.13 22.41
N GLU A 876 -18.73 17.66 23.64
CA GLU A 876 -18.69 18.51 24.83
C GLU A 876 -17.24 18.71 25.33
N LEU A 877 -16.86 19.97 25.53
CA LEU A 877 -15.60 20.40 26.11
C LEU A 877 -15.89 21.36 27.28
N ASP A 878 -15.50 20.95 28.48
CA ASP A 878 -15.70 21.69 29.74
C ASP A 878 -17.11 22.31 29.92
N GLY A 879 -18.15 21.50 29.69
CA GLY A 879 -19.56 21.89 29.84
C GLY A 879 -20.14 22.68 28.65
N SER A 880 -19.33 22.99 27.64
CA SER A 880 -19.75 23.69 26.42
C SER A 880 -19.82 22.73 25.23
N VAL A 881 -20.90 22.80 24.45
CA VAL A 881 -20.99 22.12 23.16
C VAL A 881 -20.07 22.81 22.16
N LYS A 882 -19.16 22.07 21.55
CA LYS A 882 -18.22 22.54 20.53
C LYS A 882 -18.36 21.73 19.25
N ASN A 883 -18.16 22.41 18.12
CA ASN A 883 -18.32 21.89 16.78
C ASN A 883 -16.97 21.90 16.05
N TYR A 884 -16.66 20.81 15.38
CA TYR A 884 -15.38 20.59 14.70
C TYR A 884 -15.62 19.99 13.32
N TRP A 885 -14.70 20.26 12.40
CA TRP A 885 -14.49 19.42 11.23
C TRP A 885 -13.25 18.56 11.44
N THR A 886 -13.38 17.26 11.23
CA THR A 886 -12.34 16.29 11.57
C THR A 886 -11.85 15.53 10.34
N THR A 887 -10.55 15.34 10.25
CA THR A 887 -9.91 14.47 9.25
C THR A 887 -8.99 13.46 9.97
N GLN A 888 -8.80 12.29 9.37
CA GLN A 888 -8.20 11.15 10.04
C GLN A 888 -7.11 10.50 9.16
N GLN A 889 -6.06 9.99 9.82
CA GLN A 889 -4.99 9.21 9.21
C GLN A 889 -4.67 7.96 10.03
N TYR A 890 -4.19 6.90 9.40
CA TYR A 890 -4.02 5.58 9.99
C TYR A 890 -2.70 4.92 9.61
N TYR A 891 -2.06 4.34 10.61
CA TYR A 891 -0.76 3.66 10.53
C TYR A 891 -0.89 2.14 10.35
N VAL A 892 -2.13 1.66 10.25
CA VAL A 892 -2.55 0.27 10.03
C VAL A 892 -3.71 0.26 9.04
N SER A 893 -3.86 -0.84 8.32
CA SER A 893 -4.96 -1.10 7.39
C SER A 893 -6.26 -1.50 8.09
N THR A 894 -7.36 -1.41 7.34
CA THR A 894 -8.67 -2.00 7.70
C THR A 894 -8.57 -3.52 7.89
N GLU A 895 -7.72 -4.20 7.13
CA GLU A 895 -7.56 -5.66 7.19
C GLU A 895 -6.81 -6.07 8.45
N PHE A 896 -5.76 -5.33 8.84
CA PHE A 896 -5.02 -5.56 10.08
C PHE A 896 -5.92 -5.45 11.32
N LEU A 897 -6.81 -4.43 11.34
CA LEU A 897 -7.78 -4.24 12.42
C LEU A 897 -8.94 -5.25 12.44
N GLN A 898 -9.15 -6.01 11.35
CA GLN A 898 -10.17 -7.07 11.26
C GLN A 898 -9.66 -8.46 11.68
N THR A 899 -8.36 -8.63 11.91
CA THR A 899 -7.82 -9.85 12.53
C THR A 899 -8.18 -9.96 14.02
N ASP A 900 -7.82 -11.06 14.70
CA ASP A 900 -7.96 -11.14 16.16
C ASP A 900 -6.80 -10.41 16.88
N ALA A 901 -7.06 -9.99 18.12
CA ALA A 901 -6.10 -9.22 18.93
C ALA A 901 -4.78 -9.97 19.21
N ALA A 902 -4.80 -11.30 19.33
CA ALA A 902 -3.60 -12.09 19.56
C ALA A 902 -2.74 -12.19 18.29
N ALA A 903 -3.36 -12.38 17.13
CA ALA A 903 -2.69 -12.30 15.83
C ALA A 903 -2.14 -10.89 15.56
N ARG A 904 -2.86 -9.81 15.91
CA ARG A 904 -2.31 -8.44 15.89
C ARG A 904 -1.05 -8.33 16.74
N ILE A 905 -1.10 -8.74 18.02
CA ILE A 905 0.05 -8.66 18.93
C ILE A 905 1.25 -9.47 18.40
N ALA A 906 1.01 -10.63 17.79
CA ALA A 906 2.06 -11.46 17.20
C ALA A 906 2.65 -10.91 15.88
N ALA A 907 1.85 -10.17 15.09
CA ALA A 907 2.27 -9.58 13.82
C ALA A 907 2.84 -8.15 13.94
N ARG A 908 2.41 -7.39 14.96
CA ARG A 908 2.76 -5.98 15.18
C ARG A 908 4.24 -5.83 15.53
N ASN A 909 4.94 -4.94 14.83
CA ASN A 909 6.32 -4.59 15.11
C ASN A 909 6.39 -3.34 16.01
N PRO A 910 6.75 -3.46 17.31
CA PRO A 910 6.81 -2.33 18.25
C PRO A 910 7.99 -1.36 18.00
N LYS A 911 8.68 -1.46 16.86
CA LYS A 911 9.79 -0.58 16.44
C LYS A 911 9.50 0.19 15.15
N LEU A 912 8.31 -0.02 14.56
CA LEU A 912 7.76 0.74 13.44
C LEU A 912 6.45 1.40 13.88
N LEU A 913 6.13 2.57 13.33
CA LEU A 913 4.81 3.17 13.50
C LEU A 913 3.84 2.55 12.49
N LEU A 914 4.14 2.72 11.20
CA LEU A 914 3.41 2.17 10.06
C LEU A 914 3.63 0.64 10.01
N GLN A 915 2.57 -0.15 10.19
CA GLN A 915 2.68 -1.62 10.22
C GLN A 915 2.62 -2.24 8.81
N ASP A 916 1.74 -1.70 7.95
CA ASP A 916 1.45 -2.25 6.62
C ASP A 916 2.26 -1.58 5.48
N GLU A 917 3.44 -1.03 5.82
CA GLU A 917 4.36 -0.33 4.89
C GLU A 917 3.65 0.80 4.09
N ALA A 918 2.64 1.45 4.70
CA ALA A 918 1.84 2.54 4.15
C ALA A 918 1.20 3.41 5.25
N ILE A 919 0.69 4.58 4.87
CA ILE A 919 -0.25 5.38 5.66
C ILE A 919 -1.55 5.56 4.87
N TYR A 920 -2.69 5.44 5.55
CA TYR A 920 -4.02 5.62 4.97
C TYR A 920 -4.60 6.95 5.48
N VAL A 921 -5.15 7.77 4.61
CA VAL A 921 -5.68 9.11 4.96
C VAL A 921 -7.12 9.28 4.47
N SER A 922 -7.93 10.10 5.13
CA SER A 922 -9.22 10.54 4.61
C SER A 922 -9.01 11.25 3.27
N GLY A 923 -9.43 10.62 2.17
CA GLY A 923 -9.39 11.18 0.82
C GLY A 923 -10.73 11.75 0.38
N PHE A 924 -10.84 12.06 -0.91
CA PHE A 924 -12.03 12.71 -1.46
C PHE A 924 -13.31 11.92 -1.16
N ASN A 925 -14.36 12.63 -0.74
CA ASN A 925 -15.66 12.10 -0.28
C ASN A 925 -15.60 11.18 0.96
N GLY A 926 -14.46 11.14 1.67
CA GLY A 926 -14.25 10.29 2.85
C GLY A 926 -13.76 8.87 2.54
N GLU A 927 -13.46 8.55 1.29
CA GLU A 927 -12.84 7.27 0.92
C GLU A 927 -11.36 7.21 1.38
N PRO A 928 -10.86 6.08 1.89
CA PRO A 928 -9.50 5.98 2.41
C PRO A 928 -8.47 5.93 1.27
N TYR A 929 -7.65 6.98 1.15
CA TYR A 929 -6.56 7.04 0.18
C TYR A 929 -5.27 6.45 0.78
N LYS A 930 -4.57 5.58 0.03
CA LYS A 930 -3.33 4.92 0.49
C LYS A 930 -2.09 5.63 -0.05
N ILE A 931 -1.25 6.15 0.84
CA ILE A 931 0.10 6.63 0.53
C ILE A 931 1.09 5.52 0.88
N SER A 932 1.89 5.08 -0.09
CA SER A 932 2.91 4.04 0.08
C SER A 932 4.12 4.54 0.87
N THR A 933 4.80 3.68 1.64
CA THR A 933 6.16 4.02 2.14
C THR A 933 7.25 3.79 1.09
N ASN A 934 6.93 3.09 -0.01
CA ASN A 934 7.85 2.91 -1.11
C ASN A 934 7.95 4.21 -1.92
N VAL A 935 9.10 4.86 -1.87
CA VAL A 935 9.29 6.21 -2.43
C VAL A 935 9.09 6.25 -3.94
N SER A 936 9.39 5.18 -4.69
CA SER A 936 9.11 5.14 -6.14
C SER A 936 7.62 5.36 -6.49
N ASP A 937 6.71 5.00 -5.59
CA ASP A 937 5.27 5.15 -5.78
C ASP A 937 4.83 6.63 -5.59
N ILE A 938 5.68 7.45 -4.95
CA ILE A 938 5.51 8.89 -4.71
C ILE A 938 6.29 9.72 -5.74
N THR A 939 7.44 9.23 -6.22
CA THR A 939 8.41 10.01 -7.00
C THR A 939 8.47 9.68 -8.49
N SER A 940 7.78 8.64 -8.96
CA SER A 940 7.67 8.31 -10.38
C SER A 940 6.78 9.28 -11.14
N ASP A 941 7.02 9.43 -12.46
CA ASP A 941 6.21 10.28 -13.33
C ASP A 941 4.73 9.88 -13.35
N GLU A 942 4.46 8.57 -13.20
CA GLU A 942 3.12 7.97 -13.09
C GLU A 942 2.44 8.25 -11.74
N SER A 943 3.14 8.78 -10.73
CA SER A 943 2.55 9.06 -9.41
C SER A 943 1.50 10.16 -9.47
N ASP A 944 0.46 10.00 -8.64
CA ASP A 944 -0.52 11.05 -8.33
C ASP A 944 0.14 12.28 -7.67
N PHE A 945 1.29 12.14 -7.02
CA PHE A 945 2.00 13.25 -6.36
C PHE A 945 3.10 13.85 -7.25
N LYS A 946 3.31 15.16 -7.16
CA LYS A 946 4.32 15.92 -7.90
C LYS A 946 5.29 16.62 -6.95
N LYS A 947 6.59 16.55 -7.29
CA LYS A 947 7.71 17.04 -6.49
C LYS A 947 7.66 18.57 -6.41
N MET A 948 7.75 19.12 -5.20
CA MET A 948 7.82 20.57 -4.96
C MET A 948 9.16 20.92 -4.28
N ALA A 949 9.21 21.91 -3.38
CA ALA A 949 10.46 22.25 -2.69
C ALA A 949 10.87 21.20 -1.65
N CYS A 950 12.19 21.09 -1.43
CA CYS A 950 12.73 20.49 -0.21
C CYS A 950 13.01 21.63 0.77
N ILE A 951 12.36 21.60 1.94
CA ILE A 951 12.55 22.60 2.99
C ILE A 951 13.31 21.97 4.16
N PRO A 952 14.42 22.55 4.63
CA PRO A 952 15.12 22.07 5.82
C PRO A 952 14.17 21.86 7.02
N TRP A 953 14.41 20.81 7.79
CA TRP A 953 13.60 20.42 8.96
C TRP A 953 12.17 19.94 8.65
N MET A 954 11.77 19.92 7.37
CA MET A 954 10.47 19.42 6.90
C MET A 954 10.60 18.33 5.82
N GLY A 955 11.64 18.41 4.98
CA GLY A 955 11.95 17.47 3.91
C GLY A 955 11.38 17.85 2.54
N GLN A 956 11.51 16.90 1.62
CA GLN A 956 11.03 17.02 0.24
C GLN A 956 9.51 16.86 0.20
N HIS A 957 8.81 17.93 -0.20
CA HIS A 957 7.36 17.94 -0.32
C HIS A 957 6.90 17.34 -1.67
N TYR A 958 5.75 16.67 -1.63
CA TYR A 958 5.11 16.01 -2.77
C TYR A 958 3.60 16.25 -2.75
N TYR A 959 3.07 17.12 -3.61
CA TYR A 959 1.65 17.52 -3.58
C TYR A 959 0.83 16.82 -4.67
N TYR A 960 -0.41 16.45 -4.35
CA TYR A 960 -1.30 15.69 -5.23
C TYR A 960 -1.70 16.49 -6.47
N LYS A 961 -1.34 15.99 -7.66
CA LYS A 961 -1.63 16.56 -8.99
C LYS A 961 -1.42 18.08 -9.08
N MET A 962 -0.41 18.56 -8.36
CA MET A 962 -0.09 19.96 -8.24
C MET A 962 0.78 20.40 -9.41
N ASP A 963 0.15 21.12 -10.35
CA ASP A 963 0.80 21.79 -11.48
C ASP A 963 0.08 23.11 -11.79
N GLU A 964 0.69 23.94 -12.65
CA GLU A 964 0.21 25.29 -12.99
C GLU A 964 -1.22 25.35 -13.56
N ASN A 965 -1.75 24.23 -14.06
CA ASN A 965 -3.07 24.11 -14.69
C ASN A 965 -4.15 23.58 -13.73
N LEU A 966 -3.81 23.20 -12.50
CA LEU A 966 -4.76 22.66 -11.52
C LEU A 966 -5.80 23.73 -11.12
N GLY A 967 -7.01 23.65 -11.65
CA GLY A 967 -8.07 24.61 -11.36
C GLY A 967 -8.60 24.51 -9.93
N CYS A 968 -8.51 25.59 -9.15
CA CYS A 968 -8.81 25.68 -7.72
C CYS A 968 -10.32 25.61 -7.33
N GLY A 969 -11.12 24.74 -7.96
CA GLY A 969 -12.55 24.55 -7.69
C GLY A 969 -12.87 23.79 -6.38
N PRO A 970 -14.14 23.74 -5.92
CA PRO A 970 -14.51 23.34 -4.56
C PRO A 970 -14.09 21.93 -4.08
N GLY A 971 -13.76 21.02 -4.98
CA GLY A 971 -13.23 19.67 -4.66
C GLY A 971 -11.97 19.31 -5.45
N SER A 972 -11.14 20.32 -5.80
CA SER A 972 -9.95 20.16 -6.65
C SER A 972 -8.68 19.79 -5.89
N MET A 973 -8.41 20.45 -4.76
CA MET A 973 -7.21 20.23 -3.96
C MET A 973 -7.44 19.12 -2.94
N PHE A 974 -6.57 18.12 -2.98
CA PHE A 974 -6.49 17.03 -2.02
C PHE A 974 -5.70 17.50 -0.79
N PRO A 975 -6.19 17.30 0.45
CA PRO A 975 -5.62 17.96 1.61
C PRO A 975 -4.34 17.31 2.17
N TRP A 976 -3.90 16.14 1.68
CA TRP A 976 -2.73 15.43 2.23
C TRP A 976 -1.54 15.39 1.26
N PHE A 977 -0.32 15.52 1.78
CA PHE A 977 0.91 15.47 1.00
C PHE A 977 2.04 14.68 1.71
N PRO A 978 2.67 13.67 1.08
CA PRO A 978 3.82 12.99 1.67
C PRO A 978 5.08 13.87 1.78
N LEU A 979 5.92 13.53 2.76
CA LEU A 979 7.22 14.13 3.03
C LEU A 979 8.30 13.03 2.91
N VAL A 980 9.33 13.30 2.11
CA VAL A 980 10.42 12.34 1.83
C VAL A 980 11.78 12.93 2.24
N ASP A 981 12.67 12.09 2.74
CA ASP A 981 14.11 12.36 2.86
C ASP A 981 14.87 11.04 2.63
N SER A 982 16.02 11.11 1.96
CA SER A 982 16.97 10.00 1.84
C SER A 982 16.33 8.67 1.42
N ASP A 983 15.46 8.72 0.39
CA ASP A 983 14.64 7.62 -0.14
C ASP A 983 13.74 6.90 0.88
N GLN A 984 13.24 7.63 1.89
CA GLN A 984 12.23 7.16 2.84
C GLN A 984 11.09 8.16 3.05
N LEU A 985 9.85 7.67 3.18
CA LEU A 985 8.71 8.45 3.68
C LEU A 985 8.93 8.80 5.15
N ILE A 986 9.23 10.07 5.44
CA ILE A 986 9.51 10.56 6.81
C ILE A 986 8.28 11.12 7.52
N GLY A 987 7.21 11.45 6.78
CA GLY A 987 6.00 12.05 7.33
C GLY A 987 4.92 12.29 6.27
N VAL A 988 3.82 12.90 6.69
CA VAL A 988 2.81 13.53 5.82
C VAL A 988 2.42 14.89 6.39
N GLY A 989 2.06 15.83 5.53
CA GLY A 989 1.40 17.07 5.91
C GLY A 989 -0.08 17.10 5.51
N LEU A 990 -0.82 17.92 6.25
CA LEU A 990 -2.21 18.30 5.98
C LEU A 990 -2.23 19.77 5.51
N LEU A 991 -3.02 20.12 4.49
CA LEU A 991 -3.21 21.47 3.96
C LEU A 991 -4.70 21.78 3.82
N THR A 992 -5.14 22.96 4.29
CA THR A 992 -6.48 23.49 4.04
C THR A 992 -6.47 25.02 3.97
N PHE A 993 -7.54 25.63 3.46
CA PHE A 993 -7.64 27.07 3.20
C PHE A 993 -8.70 27.74 4.07
N GLY A 994 -8.36 28.92 4.57
CA GLY A 994 -9.11 29.67 5.58
C GLY A 994 -8.17 30.28 6.63
N LYS A 995 -8.75 30.91 7.66
CA LYS A 995 -8.00 31.51 8.79
C LYS A 995 -8.34 30.77 10.08
N HIS A 996 -7.31 30.25 10.74
CA HIS A 996 -7.41 29.71 12.09
C HIS A 996 -7.03 30.79 13.12
N ALA A 997 -7.75 30.86 14.23
CA ALA A 997 -7.49 31.76 15.35
C ALA A 997 -7.42 30.96 16.66
N VAL A 998 -6.21 30.81 17.20
CA VAL A 998 -5.98 30.09 18.47
C VAL A 998 -6.25 31.02 19.65
N PRO A 999 -7.11 30.62 20.62
CA PRO A 999 -7.34 31.41 21.83
C PRO A 999 -6.08 31.54 22.68
N GLU A 1000 -5.92 32.68 23.34
CA GLU A 1000 -4.78 32.94 24.23
C GLU A 1000 -4.69 31.88 25.35
N GLY A 1001 -3.51 31.29 25.51
CA GLY A 1001 -3.25 30.18 26.45
C GLY A 1001 -3.55 28.77 25.92
N ASN A 1002 -4.22 28.63 24.77
CA ASN A 1002 -4.30 27.34 24.08
C ASN A 1002 -3.03 27.05 23.27
N ARG A 1003 -2.84 25.77 22.95
CA ARG A 1003 -1.74 25.30 22.09
C ARG A 1003 -2.10 25.52 20.62
N ASP A 1004 -1.21 26.14 19.86
CA ASP A 1004 -1.25 26.07 18.41
C ASP A 1004 -0.71 24.71 17.93
N TRP A 1005 -1.35 24.19 16.89
CA TRP A 1005 -0.98 22.95 16.20
C TRP A 1005 -0.76 23.17 14.71
N PHE A 1006 -1.00 24.38 14.18
CA PHE A 1006 -1.03 24.64 12.74
C PHE A 1006 -0.11 25.79 12.31
N GLU A 1007 0.62 25.51 11.25
CA GLU A 1007 1.42 26.47 10.50
C GLU A 1007 0.51 27.33 9.59
N THR A 1008 0.71 28.66 9.58
CA THR A 1008 -0.09 29.61 8.77
C THR A 1008 0.78 30.41 7.78
N PRO A 1009 1.38 29.75 6.76
CA PRO A 1009 2.31 30.40 5.84
C PRO A 1009 1.67 31.50 4.99
N ASN A 1010 2.41 32.60 4.82
CA ASN A 1010 2.03 33.67 3.89
C ASN A 1010 2.28 33.26 2.42
N ARG A 1011 1.79 34.07 1.48
CA ARG A 1011 1.93 33.81 0.04
C ARG A 1011 3.37 33.53 -0.41
N ALA A 1012 4.33 34.35 0.00
CA ALA A 1012 5.74 34.17 -0.36
C ALA A 1012 6.33 32.84 0.16
N ALA A 1013 5.91 32.39 1.35
CA ALA A 1013 6.28 31.07 1.87
C ALA A 1013 5.63 29.94 1.07
N VAL A 1014 4.36 30.07 0.68
CA VAL A 1014 3.67 29.07 -0.15
C VAL A 1014 4.26 28.98 -1.57
N GLU A 1015 4.56 30.12 -2.20
CA GLU A 1015 5.24 30.19 -3.51
C GLU A 1015 6.66 29.56 -3.44
N ALA A 1016 7.37 29.72 -2.33
CA ALA A 1016 8.67 29.06 -2.10
C ALA A 1016 8.57 27.54 -1.81
N ILE A 1017 7.49 27.08 -1.16
CA ILE A 1017 7.27 25.65 -0.85
C ILE A 1017 6.72 24.89 -2.07
N VAL A 1018 5.85 25.53 -2.86
CA VAL A 1018 5.09 24.94 -3.99
C VAL A 1018 5.36 25.75 -5.26
N PRO A 1019 6.59 25.77 -5.81
CA PRO A 1019 6.99 26.68 -6.89
C PRO A 1019 6.31 26.43 -8.25
N HIS A 1020 5.61 25.30 -8.40
CA HIS A 1020 4.85 24.93 -9.60
C HIS A 1020 3.34 24.78 -9.32
N GLY A 1021 2.84 25.40 -8.24
CA GLY A 1021 1.40 25.47 -7.96
C GLY A 1021 0.65 26.39 -8.93
N PRO A 1022 -0.67 26.19 -9.09
CA PRO A 1022 -1.50 26.99 -9.99
C PRO A 1022 -1.65 28.43 -9.46
N PRO A 1023 -1.64 29.48 -10.31
CA PRO A 1023 -1.75 30.87 -9.88
C PRO A 1023 -2.95 31.16 -8.97
N CYS A 1024 -4.06 30.43 -9.15
CA CYS A 1024 -5.24 30.55 -8.30
C CYS A 1024 -5.03 30.12 -6.84
N MET A 1025 -4.03 29.27 -6.55
CA MET A 1025 -3.74 28.79 -5.19
C MET A 1025 -3.15 29.91 -4.33
N TYR A 1026 -2.09 30.56 -4.81
CA TYR A 1026 -1.46 31.70 -4.13
C TYR A 1026 -2.45 32.85 -3.92
N ASP A 1027 -3.31 33.07 -4.91
CA ASP A 1027 -4.39 34.05 -4.85
C ASP A 1027 -5.44 33.75 -3.76
N GLN A 1028 -5.63 32.49 -3.35
CA GLN A 1028 -6.46 32.15 -2.18
C GLN A 1028 -5.70 32.30 -0.86
N VAL A 1029 -4.37 32.13 -0.84
CA VAL A 1029 -3.56 32.39 0.36
C VAL A 1029 -3.73 33.85 0.81
N ASP A 1030 -3.70 34.81 -0.11
CA ASP A 1030 -3.95 36.24 0.21
C ASP A 1030 -5.39 36.50 0.67
N LYS A 1031 -6.38 35.93 -0.04
CA LYS A 1031 -7.80 36.26 0.14
C LYS A 1031 -8.38 35.62 1.40
N VAL A 1032 -8.14 34.32 1.59
CA VAL A 1032 -8.76 33.52 2.66
C VAL A 1032 -7.77 32.96 3.68
N GLY A 1033 -6.48 32.94 3.39
CA GLY A 1033 -5.47 32.32 4.26
C GLY A 1033 -5.32 30.82 4.03
N VAL A 1034 -4.32 30.24 4.69
CA VAL A 1034 -3.98 28.81 4.57
C VAL A 1034 -3.49 28.29 5.92
N VAL A 1035 -3.77 27.02 6.19
CA VAL A 1035 -3.54 26.34 7.46
C VAL A 1035 -2.95 24.96 7.15
N THR A 1036 -1.79 24.63 7.69
CA THR A 1036 -1.08 23.37 7.43
C THR A 1036 -0.49 22.75 8.71
N MET A 1037 -0.25 21.45 8.72
CA MET A 1037 0.34 20.75 9.87
C MET A 1037 1.08 19.49 9.40
N HIS A 1038 2.30 19.28 9.88
CA HIS A 1038 3.15 18.17 9.44
C HIS A 1038 3.29 17.12 10.54
N THR A 1039 2.98 15.86 10.22
CA THR A 1039 3.17 14.69 11.09
C THR A 1039 4.35 13.86 10.61
N TYR A 1040 5.32 13.60 11.49
CA TYR A 1040 6.56 12.89 11.21
C TYR A 1040 6.60 11.52 11.90
N PHE A 1041 7.10 10.52 11.18
CA PHE A 1041 7.26 9.14 11.63
C PHE A 1041 8.69 8.82 12.11
N ILE A 1042 9.55 9.84 12.13
CA ILE A 1042 10.97 9.79 12.52
C ILE A 1042 11.24 10.54 13.84
N LYS A 1043 12.23 10.09 14.62
CA LYS A 1043 12.53 10.62 15.97
C LYS A 1043 13.06 12.05 15.98
N HIS A 1044 13.73 12.46 14.90
CA HIS A 1044 14.46 13.73 14.78
C HIS A 1044 14.14 14.45 13.46
N PRO A 1045 12.90 14.93 13.25
CA PRO A 1045 12.50 15.61 12.01
C PRO A 1045 13.26 16.93 11.77
N TYR A 1046 13.62 17.65 12.83
CA TYR A 1046 14.53 18.81 12.80
C TYR A 1046 15.98 18.47 12.37
N ALA A 1047 16.34 17.20 12.22
CA ALA A 1047 17.61 16.76 11.64
C ALA A 1047 17.51 16.44 10.13
N VAL A 1048 16.34 16.61 9.50
CA VAL A 1048 16.16 16.48 8.05
C VAL A 1048 16.84 17.67 7.37
N THR A 1049 17.78 17.39 6.48
CA THR A 1049 18.58 18.39 5.76
C THR A 1049 18.37 18.27 4.26
N CYS A 1050 17.79 19.31 3.65
CA CYS A 1050 17.78 19.45 2.21
C CYS A 1050 19.16 19.94 1.74
N VAL A 1051 19.87 19.07 1.01
CA VAL A 1051 21.05 19.48 0.25
C VAL A 1051 20.56 20.09 -1.06
N PHE A 1052 20.90 21.35 -1.30
CA PHE A 1052 20.61 22.11 -2.52
C PHE A 1052 21.78 22.00 -3.50
#